data_AF-A0A9W8NCD0-F1
#
_entry.id   AF-A0A9W8NCD0-F1
#
_cell.length_a   1.000
_cell.length_b   1.000
_cell.length_c   1.000
_cell.angle_alpha   90.00
_cell.angle_beta   90.00
_cell.angle_gamma   90.00
#
_symmetry.space_group_name_H-M   'P 1'
#
loop_
_entity.id
_entity.type
_entity.pdbx_description
1 polymer ?
#
loop_
_entity_poly.entity_id
_entity_poly.type
_entity_poly.pdbx_seq_one_letter_code
_entity_poly.pdbx_strand_id
1 'polypeptide(L)'
;MPPNSGSVFSETLQEITNTKLEELSKRRSGFETTKANIIAQLGNETDPLKRLGLLSQGVKDGYAMKTTKTGEILAGQSKSAELELELKNLDSFMAQSKYDPSITIQLMRNWEDSLLRHLDTQSSKFEYASLYAQLVTEWLSTEKATPSAAEDVEMAEGFEDVGDSIKKEARRGWEKVVFEPADIDGSALKAYLLQLFGLRDEDKPAKAKALEQLRRNLTAFEMRMAAPKQFDSATLTWVIKGLLASDLLTDERREVLRDFLNNPTILAEVADVLNMRLAALSTWSWGESVALEQQRKITGVYNVLMHEDVLQAIFLHYIGVKWSVFLKGAFRSFRKFDGAWKSSRKTIPQLDQKRREYYIGTQSILRNGSVHSARDQLYRKHYFMANLMGHDAQQNTSLEGEEEANYSNGMQHSDIVKKKKMVARMAPQMMQQQAPPAPALRRSAPMPPNPPPMAAFHAAYNPFREQDEDSDSDSQERRPMEDKQRLIRLLSTEIAIGTKVHGEVTAFHSVFESWNSLLPHETILTVMCLLGASEAWMAFFNKFLRAPLKFLDDSPETAPRTRRRGTPASHVLSEVFGESILFCLDFAVNQATDGHNVHRMNDDFWFWSRDHGIARTAWAAVSDFVNATRTYINHEKSGTVRISRDPSVELDIDESLPAGDIRWGFLKLSTKTGKFEIDQAVVDKHIVDLRRQLADKRKSVISFIQAWNTFGATFFTSNFGQPANCFGREHVDKILATHQRIQREVFSSSSSSSISPLLIGEAQPKEPITGVVEYLKHLLHSRFGVSNIPDAYLFFPMELGGLDLRSPFISILPVRGAVLDDPAGL
;
A
#
# COMPACT_ATOMS: atom_id res chain seq x y z
N MET A 1 6.78 -5.25 34.10
CA MET A 1 6.72 -3.93 33.46
C MET A 1 8.13 -3.54 33.09
N PRO A 2 8.44 -3.27 31.81
CA PRO A 2 9.80 -2.89 31.44
C PRO A 2 10.07 -1.43 31.89
N PRO A 3 11.23 -1.13 32.50
CA PRO A 3 11.54 0.16 33.10
C PRO A 3 11.87 1.31 32.13
N ASN A 4 11.89 1.08 30.81
CA ASN A 4 12.37 2.07 29.82
C ASN A 4 11.28 2.93 29.14
N SER A 5 9.99 2.61 29.29
CA SER A 5 8.90 3.32 28.59
C SER A 5 8.80 4.81 28.97
N GLY A 6 9.15 5.15 30.22
CA GLY A 6 9.13 6.54 30.68
C GLY A 6 10.17 7.44 30.00
N SER A 7 11.30 6.87 29.55
CA SER A 7 12.37 7.62 28.90
C SER A 7 11.94 8.12 27.52
N VAL A 8 11.35 7.25 26.69
CA VAL A 8 10.91 7.59 25.33
C VAL A 8 9.74 8.58 25.34
N PHE A 9 8.83 8.44 26.31
CA PHE A 9 7.72 9.37 26.50
C PHE A 9 8.21 10.78 26.89
N SER A 10 9.14 10.88 27.84
CA SER A 10 9.76 12.15 28.26
C SER A 10 10.59 12.77 27.12
N GLU A 11 11.31 11.95 26.35
CA GLU A 11 12.04 12.39 25.15
C GLU A 11 11.09 12.95 24.08
N THR A 12 9.97 12.28 23.82
CA THR A 12 8.96 12.75 22.85
C THR A 12 8.33 14.07 23.32
N LEU A 13 8.01 14.22 24.62
CA LEU A 13 7.53 15.49 25.19
C LEU A 13 8.56 16.61 25.07
N GLN A 14 9.84 16.28 25.25
CA GLN A 14 10.93 17.23 25.06
C GLN A 14 11.04 17.65 23.59
N GLU A 15 10.89 16.74 22.64
CA GLU A 15 10.89 17.04 21.20
C GLU A 15 9.67 17.87 20.77
N ILE A 16 8.47 17.57 21.30
CA ILE A 16 7.25 18.38 21.12
C ILE A 16 7.56 19.82 21.54
N THR A 17 8.14 19.99 22.73
CA THR A 17 8.43 21.29 23.33
C THR A 17 9.51 22.05 22.54
N ASN A 18 10.62 21.39 22.20
CA ASN A 18 11.72 21.97 21.42
C ASN A 18 11.26 22.39 20.02
N THR A 19 10.50 21.53 19.32
CA THR A 19 9.96 21.88 18.01
C THR A 19 8.99 23.06 18.10
N LYS A 20 8.11 23.07 19.11
CA LYS A 20 7.20 24.20 19.35
C LYS A 20 8.00 25.48 19.56
N LEU A 21 9.10 25.42 20.30
CA LEU A 21 10.00 26.56 20.56
C LEU A 21 10.70 27.03 19.28
N GLU A 22 11.27 26.13 18.47
CA GLU A 22 11.90 26.47 17.19
C GLU A 22 10.90 27.11 16.22
N GLU A 23 9.72 26.52 16.03
CA GLU A 23 8.71 27.04 15.11
C GLU A 23 8.08 28.34 15.63
N LEU A 24 7.87 28.48 16.94
CA LEU A 24 7.46 29.75 17.55
C LEU A 24 8.55 30.81 17.34
N SER A 25 9.84 30.46 17.47
CA SER A 25 10.94 31.41 17.27
C SER A 25 11.03 31.94 15.84
N LYS A 26 10.84 31.07 14.83
CA LYS A 26 10.78 31.46 13.40
C LYS A 26 9.57 32.36 13.12
N ARG A 27 8.39 32.01 13.64
CA ARG A 27 7.18 32.82 13.47
C ARG A 27 7.28 34.16 14.19
N ARG A 28 7.82 34.17 15.41
CA ARG A 28 8.07 35.40 16.17
C ARG A 28 9.04 36.30 15.43
N SER A 29 10.19 35.79 15.00
CA SER A 29 11.16 36.60 14.26
C SER A 29 10.59 37.15 12.94
N GLY A 30 9.84 36.35 12.19
CA GLY A 30 9.15 36.81 10.98
C GLY A 30 8.07 37.88 11.26
N PHE A 31 7.25 37.66 12.28
CA PHE A 31 6.21 38.60 12.70
C PHE A 31 6.81 39.92 13.21
N GLU A 32 7.81 39.85 14.09
CA GLU A 32 8.49 41.05 14.63
C GLU A 32 9.24 41.82 13.54
N THR A 33 9.86 41.13 12.59
CA THR A 33 10.49 41.78 11.42
C THR A 33 9.44 42.50 10.58
N THR A 34 8.28 41.88 10.36
CA THR A 34 7.17 42.47 9.60
C THR A 34 6.59 43.68 10.35
N LYS A 35 6.34 43.56 11.66
CA LYS A 35 5.88 44.64 12.54
C LYS A 35 6.88 45.81 12.54
N ALA A 36 8.17 45.54 12.70
CA ALA A 36 9.22 46.55 12.67
C ALA A 36 9.29 47.27 11.32
N ASN A 37 9.19 46.54 10.21
CA ASN A 37 9.13 47.11 8.85
C ASN A 37 7.89 48.00 8.66
N ILE A 38 6.73 47.59 9.14
CA ILE A 38 5.48 48.38 9.08
C ILE A 38 5.63 49.67 9.91
N ILE A 39 6.14 49.57 11.14
CA ILE A 39 6.37 50.74 12.00
C ILE A 39 7.37 51.71 11.34
N ALA A 40 8.44 51.19 10.72
CA ALA A 40 9.41 52.00 10.00
C ALA A 40 8.79 52.69 8.76
N GLN A 41 7.95 52.00 8.00
CA GLN A 41 7.23 52.58 6.85
C GLN A 41 6.23 53.64 7.29
N LEU A 42 5.52 53.41 8.40
CA LEU A 42 4.63 54.39 9.01
C LEU A 42 5.39 55.64 9.47
N GLY A 43 6.63 55.51 9.93
CA GLY A 43 7.46 56.67 10.29
C GLY A 43 7.72 57.65 9.12
N ASN A 44 7.65 57.16 7.88
CA ASN A 44 8.01 57.92 6.67
C ASN A 44 6.81 58.47 5.88
N GLU A 45 5.58 58.04 6.20
CA GLU A 45 4.36 58.44 5.49
C GLU A 45 3.55 59.45 6.31
N THR A 46 3.20 60.59 5.70
CA THR A 46 2.48 61.69 6.36
C THR A 46 0.99 61.72 6.04
N ASP A 47 0.56 61.03 4.97
CA ASP A 47 -0.85 60.93 4.57
C ASP A 47 -1.63 59.91 5.42
N PRO A 48 -2.63 60.34 6.23
CA PRO A 48 -3.41 59.46 7.10
C PRO A 48 -4.07 58.27 6.38
N LEU A 49 -4.50 58.45 5.13
CA LEU A 49 -5.25 57.45 4.39
C LEU A 49 -4.31 56.37 3.82
N LYS A 50 -3.11 56.77 3.38
CA LYS A 50 -2.06 55.84 2.96
C LYS A 50 -1.46 55.08 4.14
N ARG A 51 -1.25 55.75 5.27
CA ARG A 51 -0.79 55.10 6.51
C ARG A 51 -1.74 53.99 6.95
N LEU A 52 -3.05 54.28 6.96
CA LEU A 52 -4.07 53.31 7.30
C LEU A 52 -4.14 52.15 6.29
N GLY A 53 -3.94 52.44 4.99
CA GLY A 53 -3.81 51.41 3.96
C GLY A 53 -2.59 50.50 4.14
N LEU A 54 -1.42 51.08 4.45
CA LEU A 54 -0.20 50.33 4.75
C LEU A 54 -0.36 49.47 6.01
N LEU A 55 -0.99 50.01 7.06
CA LEU A 55 -1.22 49.29 8.30
C LEU A 55 -2.27 48.17 8.12
N SER A 56 -3.35 48.40 7.35
CA SER A 56 -4.33 47.37 6.98
C SER A 56 -3.66 46.23 6.23
N GLN A 57 -2.84 46.54 5.20
CA GLN A 57 -2.10 45.53 4.46
C GLN A 57 -1.09 44.80 5.36
N GLY A 58 -0.37 45.53 6.20
CA GLY A 58 0.59 44.97 7.15
C GLY A 58 -0.04 44.05 8.19
N VAL A 59 -1.26 44.37 8.67
CA VAL A 59 -2.03 43.47 9.56
C VAL A 59 -2.53 42.25 8.80
N LYS A 60 -3.00 42.41 7.55
CA LYS A 60 -3.37 41.28 6.68
C LYS A 60 -2.18 40.32 6.49
N ASP A 61 -0.99 40.87 6.22
CA ASP A 61 0.23 40.10 6.01
C ASP A 61 0.75 39.47 7.32
N GLY A 62 0.77 40.22 8.43
CA GLY A 62 1.24 39.76 9.74
C GLY A 62 0.36 38.67 10.37
N TYR A 63 -0.94 38.67 10.07
CA TYR A 63 -1.87 37.60 10.47
C TYR A 63 -2.03 36.50 9.41
N ALA A 64 -1.29 36.57 8.30
CA ALA A 64 -1.37 35.64 7.17
C ALA A 64 -2.81 35.46 6.61
N MET A 65 -3.55 36.56 6.49
CA MET A 65 -4.92 36.59 5.96
C MET A 65 -4.93 36.33 4.46
N LYS A 66 -5.82 35.45 3.97
CA LYS A 66 -5.96 35.19 2.54
C LYS A 66 -6.80 36.28 1.86
N THR A 67 -6.21 36.96 0.89
CA THR A 67 -6.85 38.01 0.09
C THR A 67 -7.10 37.58 -1.35
N THR A 68 -8.08 38.20 -2.02
CA THR A 68 -8.31 38.06 -3.46
C THR A 68 -7.21 38.80 -4.25
N LYS A 69 -7.16 38.59 -5.59
CA LYS A 69 -6.25 39.37 -6.47
C LYS A 69 -6.48 40.89 -6.40
N THR A 70 -7.61 41.32 -5.85
CA THR A 70 -8.00 42.73 -5.65
C THR A 70 -7.78 43.22 -4.21
N GLY A 71 -7.29 42.37 -3.29
CA GLY A 71 -6.95 42.75 -1.91
C GLY A 71 -8.05 42.55 -0.86
N GLU A 72 -9.18 41.94 -1.22
CA GLU A 72 -10.33 41.72 -0.34
C GLU A 72 -10.18 40.42 0.48
N ILE A 73 -10.64 40.41 1.73
CA ILE A 73 -10.50 39.26 2.62
C ILE A 73 -11.52 38.16 2.32
N LEU A 74 -11.04 36.92 2.19
CA LEU A 74 -11.87 35.71 2.10
C LEU A 74 -12.36 35.29 3.50
N ALA A 75 -13.69 35.17 3.69
CA ALA A 75 -14.29 34.89 5.00
C ALA A 75 -13.99 33.47 5.52
N GLY A 76 -13.79 33.34 6.84
CA GLY A 76 -13.78 32.05 7.55
C GLY A 76 -12.48 31.25 7.38
N GLN A 77 -11.37 31.90 7.04
CA GLN A 77 -10.09 31.26 6.73
C GLN A 77 -9.01 31.51 7.79
N SER A 78 -9.23 32.39 8.78
CA SER A 78 -8.31 32.69 9.87
C SER A 78 -8.83 32.27 11.26
N LYS A 79 -7.95 32.35 12.27
CA LYS A 79 -8.31 32.07 13.68
C LYS A 79 -9.14 33.19 14.35
N SER A 80 -9.28 34.36 13.72
CA SER A 80 -9.85 35.57 14.34
C SER A 80 -10.99 36.15 13.50
N ALA A 81 -12.19 35.58 13.66
CA ALA A 81 -13.40 36.00 12.95
C ALA A 81 -13.76 37.49 13.19
N GLU A 82 -13.51 37.99 14.41
CA GLU A 82 -13.72 39.40 14.76
C GLU A 82 -12.79 40.34 13.98
N LEU A 83 -11.52 39.97 13.84
CA LEU A 83 -10.54 40.75 13.08
C LEU A 83 -10.81 40.71 11.56
N GLU A 84 -11.27 39.58 11.02
CA GLU A 84 -11.71 39.51 9.62
C GLU A 84 -12.86 40.47 9.34
N LEU A 85 -13.85 40.52 10.23
CA LEU A 85 -14.99 41.44 10.11
C LEU A 85 -14.53 42.89 10.24
N GLU A 86 -13.65 43.19 11.20
CA GLU A 86 -13.08 44.50 11.43
C GLU A 86 -12.29 45.00 10.20
N LEU A 87 -11.44 44.17 9.61
CA LEU A 87 -10.68 44.51 8.40
C LEU A 87 -11.56 44.66 7.15
N LYS A 88 -12.65 43.88 7.02
CA LYS A 88 -13.63 44.08 5.93
C LYS A 88 -14.39 45.40 6.07
N ASN A 89 -14.76 45.74 7.30
CA ASN A 89 -15.38 47.02 7.60
C ASN A 89 -14.40 48.17 7.33
N LEU A 90 -13.11 47.97 7.63
CA LEU A 90 -12.05 48.93 7.32
C LEU A 90 -11.87 49.12 5.80
N ASP A 91 -11.87 48.05 5.00
CA ASP A 91 -11.77 48.18 3.53
C ASP A 91 -12.95 48.99 2.97
N SER A 92 -14.16 48.76 3.49
CA SER A 92 -15.37 49.53 3.15
C SER A 92 -15.26 50.99 3.60
N PHE A 93 -14.74 51.22 4.81
CA PHE A 93 -14.48 52.55 5.37
C PHE A 93 -13.43 53.33 4.56
N MET A 94 -12.36 52.68 4.11
CA MET A 94 -11.33 53.29 3.25
C MET A 94 -11.86 53.60 1.84
N ALA A 95 -12.84 52.84 1.35
CA ALA A 95 -13.54 53.20 0.12
C ALA A 95 -14.44 54.44 0.31
N GLN A 96 -15.14 54.52 1.45
CA GLN A 96 -16.00 55.66 1.80
C GLN A 96 -15.20 56.96 2.03
N SER A 97 -14.04 56.88 2.68
CA SER A 97 -13.21 58.06 3.03
C SER A 97 -12.64 58.81 1.83
N LYS A 98 -12.69 58.24 0.63
CA LYS A 98 -12.33 58.93 -0.62
C LYS A 98 -13.40 59.91 -1.10
N TYR A 99 -14.64 59.77 -0.64
CA TYR A 99 -15.79 60.52 -1.15
C TYR A 99 -16.55 61.28 -0.04
N ASP A 100 -16.38 60.89 1.23
CA ASP A 100 -17.15 61.42 2.35
C ASP A 100 -16.34 62.46 3.17
N PRO A 101 -16.67 63.76 3.09
CA PRO A 101 -15.98 64.82 3.83
C PRO A 101 -16.31 64.84 5.34
N SER A 102 -17.25 64.02 5.82
CA SER A 102 -17.56 63.91 7.25
C SER A 102 -16.59 63.01 8.02
N ILE A 103 -15.73 62.27 7.31
CA ILE A 103 -14.72 61.39 7.91
C ILE A 103 -13.53 62.22 8.40
N THR A 104 -13.42 62.33 9.72
CA THR A 104 -12.36 63.10 10.37
C THR A 104 -11.05 62.30 10.48
N ILE A 105 -9.92 63.02 10.52
CA ILE A 105 -8.58 62.43 10.77
C ILE A 105 -8.54 61.68 12.10
N GLN A 106 -9.32 62.12 13.09
CA GLN A 106 -9.43 61.46 14.40
C GLN A 106 -9.98 60.04 14.28
N LEU A 107 -10.96 59.81 13.39
CA LEU A 107 -11.55 58.50 13.16
C LEU A 107 -10.53 57.56 12.48
N MET A 108 -9.70 58.07 11.56
CA MET A 108 -8.61 57.31 10.94
C MET A 108 -7.53 56.91 11.97
N ARG A 109 -7.20 57.80 12.92
CA ARG A 109 -6.27 57.49 14.02
C ARG A 109 -6.81 56.41 14.95
N ASN A 110 -8.10 56.41 15.26
CA ASN A 110 -8.71 55.37 16.09
C ASN A 110 -8.60 53.99 15.42
N TRP A 111 -8.75 53.93 14.09
CA TRP A 111 -8.50 52.72 13.31
C TRP A 111 -7.02 52.32 13.33
N GLU A 112 -6.09 53.27 13.16
CA GLU A 112 -4.66 52.99 13.32
C GLU A 112 -4.33 52.40 14.70
N ASP A 113 -4.85 53.00 15.77
CA ASP A 113 -4.62 52.54 17.14
C ASP A 113 -5.20 51.14 17.39
N SER A 114 -6.38 50.84 16.82
CA SER A 114 -6.99 49.50 16.90
C SER A 114 -6.08 48.45 16.23
N LEU A 115 -5.63 48.74 15.01
CA LEU A 115 -4.75 47.83 14.26
C LEU A 115 -3.37 47.66 14.92
N LEU A 116 -2.80 48.71 15.51
CA LEU A 116 -1.56 48.61 16.30
C LEU A 116 -1.76 47.74 17.55
N ARG A 117 -2.87 47.91 18.28
CA ARG A 117 -3.21 47.04 19.42
C ARG A 117 -3.32 45.57 19.02
N HIS A 118 -3.87 45.29 17.84
CA HIS A 118 -3.92 43.92 17.32
C HIS A 118 -2.52 43.36 17.08
N LEU A 119 -1.59 44.14 16.52
CA LEU A 119 -0.19 43.72 16.34
C LEU A 119 0.53 43.53 17.69
N ASP A 120 0.33 44.42 18.65
CA ASP A 120 0.89 44.30 20.00
C ASP A 120 0.35 43.08 20.73
N THR A 121 -0.95 42.81 20.64
CA THR A 121 -1.59 41.64 21.25
C THR A 121 -1.03 40.34 20.68
N GLN A 122 -0.75 40.26 19.37
CA GLN A 122 -0.10 39.08 18.79
C GLN A 122 1.35 38.95 19.22
N SER A 123 2.09 40.05 19.30
CA SER A 123 3.47 40.07 19.82
C SER A 123 3.52 39.48 21.24
N SER A 124 2.66 39.96 22.16
CA SER A 124 2.56 39.42 23.53
C SER A 124 2.13 37.94 23.55
N LYS A 125 1.24 37.50 22.66
CA LYS A 125 0.88 36.07 22.55
C LYS A 125 2.10 35.21 22.17
N PHE A 126 2.94 35.67 21.24
CA PHE A 126 4.19 34.97 20.91
C PHE A 126 5.17 34.95 22.08
N GLU A 127 5.26 36.03 22.86
CA GLU A 127 6.10 36.09 24.07
C GLU A 127 5.65 35.11 25.14
N TYR A 128 4.35 35.09 25.48
CA TYR A 128 3.81 34.16 26.47
C TYR A 128 3.89 32.70 26.02
N ALA A 129 3.67 32.42 24.74
CA ALA A 129 3.87 31.08 24.19
C ALA A 129 5.33 30.62 24.28
N SER A 130 6.28 31.52 24.03
CA SER A 130 7.72 31.26 24.18
C SER A 130 8.10 31.01 25.65
N LEU A 131 7.56 31.79 26.58
CA LEU A 131 7.81 31.62 28.01
C LEU A 131 7.28 30.27 28.51
N TYR A 132 6.05 29.90 28.12
CA TYR A 132 5.47 28.61 28.46
C TYR A 132 6.33 27.44 27.96
N ALA A 133 6.80 27.50 26.71
CA ALA A 133 7.68 26.48 26.14
C ALA A 133 9.02 26.37 26.90
N GLN A 134 9.61 27.50 27.33
CA GLN A 134 10.83 27.51 28.14
C GLN A 134 10.61 26.86 29.52
N LEU A 135 9.49 27.15 30.19
CA LEU A 135 9.14 26.56 31.48
C LEU A 135 8.93 25.04 31.39
N VAL A 136 8.30 24.55 30.31
CA VAL A 136 8.14 23.10 30.08
C VAL A 136 9.50 22.43 29.80
N THR A 137 10.38 23.11 29.05
CA THR A 137 11.75 22.61 28.78
C THR A 137 12.57 22.51 30.06
N GLU A 138 12.45 23.50 30.95
CA GLU A 138 13.06 23.49 32.28
C GLU A 138 12.55 22.31 33.12
N TRP A 139 11.22 22.14 33.18
CA TRP A 139 10.60 21.03 33.92
C TRP A 139 11.08 19.66 33.42
N LEU A 140 11.08 19.41 32.12
CA LEU A 140 11.54 18.14 31.53
C LEU A 140 13.06 17.92 31.72
N SER A 141 13.85 18.98 31.77
CA SER A 141 15.30 18.90 32.06
C SER A 141 15.58 18.47 33.50
N THR A 142 14.66 18.73 34.44
CA THR A 142 14.78 18.29 35.83
C THR A 142 14.48 16.80 36.04
N GLU A 143 13.68 16.16 35.17
CA GLU A 143 13.45 14.70 35.23
C GLU A 143 14.66 13.87 34.76
N LYS A 144 15.49 14.42 33.86
CA LYS A 144 16.75 13.79 33.42
C LYS A 144 17.84 13.78 34.50
N ALA A 145 17.67 14.53 35.60
CA ALA A 145 18.68 14.69 36.63
C ALA A 145 18.72 13.57 37.70
N THR A 146 18.09 12.41 37.45
CA THR A 146 18.32 11.18 38.21
C THR A 146 19.23 10.23 37.41
N PRO A 147 20.53 10.15 37.71
CA PRO A 147 21.43 9.24 37.02
C PRO A 147 21.20 7.81 37.52
N SER A 148 20.58 6.98 36.69
CA SER A 148 20.67 5.52 36.80
C SER A 148 22.02 5.09 36.21
N ALA A 149 23.03 5.01 37.06
CA ALA A 149 24.27 4.29 36.76
C ALA A 149 23.98 2.78 36.80
N ALA A 150 23.95 2.15 35.63
CA ALA A 150 24.12 0.72 35.48
C ALA A 150 24.92 0.50 34.19
N GLU A 151 26.23 0.34 34.35
CA GLU A 151 27.09 -0.29 33.36
C GLU A 151 26.68 -1.77 33.27
N ASP A 152 25.97 -2.15 32.22
CA ASP A 152 25.89 -3.55 31.80
C ASP A 152 26.93 -3.78 30.69
N VAL A 153 28.07 -4.34 31.10
CA VAL A 153 29.04 -4.97 30.22
C VAL A 153 28.49 -6.36 29.89
N GLU A 154 27.76 -6.48 28.78
CA GLU A 154 27.50 -7.79 28.17
C GLU A 154 28.53 -8.06 27.06
N MET A 155 29.49 -8.92 27.41
CA MET A 155 30.36 -9.62 26.47
C MET A 155 29.54 -10.68 25.73
N ALA A 156 29.16 -10.41 24.49
CA ALA A 156 28.65 -11.44 23.58
C ALA A 156 29.79 -11.91 22.66
N GLU A 157 30.51 -12.95 23.08
CA GLU A 157 31.38 -13.72 22.17
C GLU A 157 30.52 -14.62 21.26
N GLY A 158 30.65 -14.39 19.95
CA GLY A 158 31.08 -15.41 19.00
C GLY A 158 30.08 -16.52 18.64
N PHE A 159 29.17 -16.24 17.72
CA PHE A 159 28.68 -17.23 16.74
C PHE A 159 28.27 -16.54 15.43
N GLU A 160 29.25 -16.06 14.67
CA GLU A 160 29.06 -15.55 13.30
C GLU A 160 29.96 -16.34 12.33
N ASP A 161 29.38 -16.92 11.27
CA ASP A 161 30.15 -17.12 10.02
C ASP A 161 29.28 -17.24 8.75
N VAL A 162 27.94 -17.14 8.82
CA VAL A 162 27.08 -17.21 7.61
C VAL A 162 26.00 -16.12 7.56
N GLY A 163 25.45 -15.66 8.70
CA GLY A 163 24.49 -14.54 8.76
C GLY A 163 25.12 -13.19 8.42
N ASP A 164 26.34 -12.98 8.90
CA ASP A 164 27.31 -11.88 8.73
C ASP A 164 27.40 -11.37 7.30
N SER A 165 27.74 -12.34 6.45
CA SER A 165 27.99 -12.13 5.04
C SER A 165 26.71 -11.72 4.30
N ILE A 166 25.59 -12.41 4.58
CA ILE A 166 24.30 -12.14 3.93
C ILE A 166 23.75 -10.76 4.35
N LYS A 167 23.85 -10.40 5.64
CA LYS A 167 23.47 -9.06 6.15
C LYS A 167 24.30 -7.97 5.47
N LYS A 168 25.63 -8.13 5.40
CA LYS A 168 26.53 -7.15 4.75
C LYS A 168 26.32 -7.04 3.24
N GLU A 169 26.04 -8.15 2.56
CA GLU A 169 25.76 -8.15 1.12
C GLU A 169 24.42 -7.50 0.78
N ALA A 170 23.36 -7.82 1.54
CA ALA A 170 22.06 -7.16 1.41
C ALA A 170 22.17 -5.64 1.62
N ARG A 171 22.92 -5.21 2.64
CA ARG A 171 23.23 -3.80 2.88
C ARG A 171 23.92 -3.15 1.68
N ARG A 172 25.00 -3.75 1.16
CA ARG A 172 25.74 -3.19 0.01
C ARG A 172 24.86 -3.07 -1.24
N GLY A 173 24.04 -4.08 -1.51
CA GLY A 173 23.08 -4.05 -2.63
C GLY A 173 22.09 -2.91 -2.49
N TRP A 174 21.49 -2.76 -1.30
CA TRP A 174 20.56 -1.69 -1.01
C TRP A 174 21.19 -0.30 -1.09
N GLU A 175 22.39 -0.11 -0.50
CA GLU A 175 23.09 1.18 -0.51
C GLU A 175 23.43 1.65 -1.92
N LYS A 176 23.90 0.73 -2.78
CA LYS A 176 24.17 1.03 -4.19
C LYS A 176 22.91 1.51 -4.90
N VAL A 177 21.77 0.88 -4.61
CA VAL A 177 20.50 1.26 -5.23
C VAL A 177 20.02 2.63 -4.74
N VAL A 178 19.97 2.85 -3.43
CA VAL A 178 19.27 3.99 -2.83
C VAL A 178 20.06 5.30 -2.90
N PHE A 179 21.40 5.23 -2.91
CA PHE A 179 22.27 6.42 -2.93
C PHE A 179 22.76 6.83 -4.32
N GLU A 180 22.57 5.99 -5.34
CA GLU A 180 22.83 6.35 -6.74
C GLU A 180 21.55 6.88 -7.40
N PRO A 181 21.59 8.03 -8.09
CA PRO A 181 20.44 8.53 -8.84
C PRO A 181 20.13 7.61 -10.03
N ALA A 182 18.86 7.60 -10.45
CA ALA A 182 18.48 6.93 -11.68
C ALA A 182 18.90 7.75 -12.91
N ASP A 183 19.29 7.06 -13.98
CA ASP A 183 19.50 7.69 -15.30
C ASP A 183 18.16 7.83 -16.03
N ILE A 184 17.52 9.01 -15.91
CA ILE A 184 16.26 9.34 -16.56
C ILE A 184 16.43 10.48 -17.55
N ASP A 185 15.91 10.26 -18.75
CA ASP A 185 15.61 11.34 -19.68
C ASP A 185 14.27 11.99 -19.30
N GLY A 186 14.36 13.08 -18.52
CA GLY A 186 13.18 13.82 -18.07
C GLY A 186 12.38 14.44 -19.23
N SER A 187 13.02 14.70 -20.37
CA SER A 187 12.35 15.25 -21.56
C SER A 187 11.51 14.18 -22.26
N ALA A 188 12.04 12.96 -22.39
CA ALA A 188 11.32 11.82 -22.94
C ALA A 188 10.15 11.40 -22.05
N LEU A 189 10.35 11.32 -20.72
CA LEU A 189 9.28 11.02 -19.78
C LEU A 189 8.14 12.05 -19.87
N LYS A 190 8.47 13.34 -19.89
CA LYS A 190 7.48 14.41 -20.03
C LYS A 190 6.75 14.29 -21.37
N ALA A 191 7.45 14.03 -22.47
CA ALA A 191 6.83 13.86 -23.78
C ALA A 191 5.86 12.67 -23.80
N TYR A 192 6.27 11.52 -23.25
CA TYR A 192 5.43 10.33 -23.09
C TYR A 192 4.14 10.63 -22.32
N LEU A 193 4.25 11.29 -21.16
CA LEU A 193 3.10 11.65 -20.33
C LEU A 193 2.17 12.66 -21.03
N LEU A 194 2.71 13.68 -21.69
CA LEU A 194 1.90 14.66 -22.43
C LEU A 194 1.10 13.99 -23.57
N GLN A 195 1.70 13.03 -24.26
CA GLN A 195 1.02 12.24 -25.29
C GLN A 195 -0.06 11.33 -24.70
N LEU A 196 0.25 10.63 -23.61
CA LEU A 196 -0.70 9.71 -22.95
C LEU A 196 -2.00 10.41 -22.55
N PHE A 197 -1.89 11.60 -21.95
CA PHE A 197 -3.03 12.41 -21.51
C PHE A 197 -3.65 13.30 -22.61
N GLY A 198 -3.19 13.17 -23.86
CA GLY A 198 -3.77 13.90 -25.00
C GLY A 198 -3.55 15.42 -24.92
N LEU A 199 -2.52 15.88 -24.22
CA LEU A 199 -2.19 17.32 -24.12
C LEU A 199 -1.55 17.87 -25.40
N ARG A 200 -1.22 16.99 -26.36
CA ARG A 200 -0.72 17.35 -27.70
C ARG A 200 -1.73 17.05 -28.81
N ASP A 201 -2.87 16.44 -28.48
CA ASP A 201 -3.83 15.95 -29.45
C ASP A 201 -5.04 16.90 -29.52
N GLU A 202 -5.21 17.63 -30.62
CA GLU A 202 -6.41 18.48 -30.82
C GLU A 202 -7.69 17.64 -31.00
N ASP A 203 -7.57 16.41 -31.51
CA ASP A 203 -8.71 15.54 -31.85
C ASP A 203 -9.34 14.80 -30.66
N LYS A 204 -8.65 14.73 -29.50
CA LYS A 204 -9.09 13.92 -28.34
C LYS A 204 -9.13 14.74 -27.04
N PRO A 205 -9.94 15.83 -26.98
CA PRO A 205 -9.95 16.75 -25.86
C PRO A 205 -10.49 16.14 -24.55
N ALA A 206 -11.18 15.00 -24.59
CA ALA A 206 -11.76 14.38 -23.40
C ALA A 206 -10.70 14.02 -22.35
N LYS A 207 -9.54 13.50 -22.77
CA LYS A 207 -8.43 13.14 -21.87
C LYS A 207 -7.84 14.37 -21.18
N ALA A 208 -7.56 15.41 -21.96
CA ALA A 208 -7.02 16.67 -21.46
C ALA A 208 -8.02 17.35 -20.50
N LYS A 209 -9.31 17.38 -20.84
CA LYS A 209 -10.38 17.91 -19.97
C LYS A 209 -10.52 17.13 -18.67
N ALA A 210 -10.41 15.81 -18.71
CA ALA A 210 -10.42 14.99 -17.50
C ALA A 210 -9.21 15.30 -16.59
N LEU A 211 -8.02 15.50 -17.17
CA LEU A 211 -6.83 15.89 -16.42
C LEU A 211 -6.96 17.31 -15.85
N GLU A 212 -7.52 18.25 -16.60
CA GLU A 212 -7.82 19.60 -16.08
C GLU A 212 -8.81 19.55 -14.91
N GLN A 213 -9.85 18.71 -14.99
CA GLN A 213 -10.79 18.55 -13.89
C GLN A 213 -10.09 17.95 -12.65
N LEU A 214 -9.19 16.98 -12.83
CA LEU A 214 -8.36 16.44 -11.77
C LEU A 214 -7.50 17.53 -11.13
N ARG A 215 -6.83 18.36 -11.94
CA ARG A 215 -6.01 19.49 -11.48
C ARG A 215 -6.83 20.49 -10.66
N ARG A 216 -8.04 20.84 -11.10
CA ARG A 216 -8.95 21.73 -10.34
C ARG A 216 -9.34 21.12 -8.99
N ASN A 217 -9.68 19.83 -8.98
CA ASN A 217 -10.01 19.12 -7.74
C ASN A 217 -8.80 19.07 -6.79
N LEU A 218 -7.59 18.92 -7.33
CA LEU A 218 -6.35 18.92 -6.56
C LEU A 218 -6.07 20.29 -5.95
N THR A 219 -6.22 21.38 -6.71
CA THR A 219 -6.11 22.74 -6.16
C THR A 219 -7.10 22.97 -5.01
N ALA A 220 -8.36 22.53 -5.15
CA ALA A 220 -9.35 22.63 -4.08
C ALA A 220 -8.98 21.78 -2.84
N PHE A 221 -8.42 20.58 -3.05
CA PHE A 221 -7.92 19.74 -1.97
C PHE A 221 -6.75 20.39 -1.22
N GLU A 222 -5.77 20.94 -1.94
CA GLU A 222 -4.63 21.63 -1.32
C GLU A 222 -5.08 22.86 -0.52
N MET A 223 -6.06 23.62 -1.03
CA MET A 223 -6.64 24.75 -0.29
C MET A 223 -7.32 24.32 1.00
N ARG A 224 -7.99 23.17 1.00
CA ARG A 224 -8.62 22.58 2.20
C ARG A 224 -7.59 22.06 3.19
N MET A 225 -6.52 21.41 2.73
CA MET A 225 -5.41 20.98 3.59
C MET A 225 -4.67 22.16 4.23
N ALA A 226 -4.59 23.29 3.53
CA ALA A 226 -4.01 24.53 4.06
C ALA A 226 -4.94 25.28 5.04
N ALA A 227 -6.16 24.81 5.28
CA ALA A 227 -7.07 25.44 6.25
C ALA A 227 -6.57 25.17 7.69
N PRO A 228 -6.76 26.10 8.63
CA PRO A 228 -6.35 25.90 10.02
C PRO A 228 -7.10 24.73 10.68
N LYS A 229 -6.52 24.17 11.74
CA LYS A 229 -7.12 23.09 12.57
C LYS A 229 -7.36 21.78 11.79
N GLN A 230 -6.39 21.39 10.97
CA GLN A 230 -6.40 20.06 10.32
C GLN A 230 -6.17 18.92 11.32
N PHE A 231 -5.42 19.17 12.39
CA PHE A 231 -5.22 18.24 13.48
C PHE A 231 -6.11 18.63 14.66
N ASP A 232 -6.87 17.65 15.15
CA ASP A 232 -7.65 17.68 16.38
C ASP A 232 -7.65 16.29 17.02
N SER A 233 -8.27 16.14 18.20
CA SER A 233 -8.30 14.86 18.92
C SER A 233 -8.92 13.71 18.09
N ALA A 234 -9.97 13.99 17.32
CA ALA A 234 -10.61 13.01 16.45
C ALA A 234 -9.67 12.56 15.32
N THR A 235 -8.94 13.52 14.73
CA THR A 235 -7.98 13.28 13.66
C THR A 235 -6.79 12.47 14.15
N LEU A 236 -6.22 12.86 15.28
CA LEU A 236 -5.11 12.14 15.89
C LEU A 236 -5.50 10.72 16.28
N THR A 237 -6.74 10.50 16.71
CA THR A 237 -7.22 9.16 17.08
C THR A 237 -7.11 8.17 15.92
N TRP A 238 -7.58 8.54 14.71
CA TRP A 238 -7.49 7.61 13.57
C TRP A 238 -6.07 7.53 13.01
N VAL A 239 -5.30 8.62 13.04
CA VAL A 239 -3.88 8.62 12.62
C VAL A 239 -3.06 7.67 13.48
N ILE A 240 -3.20 7.77 14.80
CA ILE A 240 -2.48 6.93 15.75
C ILE A 240 -2.92 5.46 15.60
N LYS A 241 -4.22 5.19 15.47
CA LYS A 241 -4.71 3.83 15.19
C LYS A 241 -4.17 3.25 13.89
N GLY A 242 -4.05 4.06 12.83
CA GLY A 242 -3.44 3.66 11.57
C GLY A 242 -1.96 3.33 11.70
N LEU A 243 -1.21 4.14 12.47
CA LEU A 243 0.20 3.87 12.78
C LEU A 243 0.41 2.62 13.62
N LEU A 244 -0.46 2.37 14.62
CA LEU A 244 -0.41 1.16 15.44
C LEU A 244 -0.66 -0.11 14.62
N ALA A 245 -1.43 -0.02 13.54
CA ALA A 245 -1.66 -1.11 12.59
C ALA A 245 -0.53 -1.25 11.54
N SER A 246 0.45 -0.36 11.53
CA SER A 246 1.55 -0.36 10.57
C SER A 246 2.83 -1.00 11.13
N ASP A 247 3.68 -1.49 10.23
CA ASP A 247 5.00 -2.03 10.54
C ASP A 247 6.10 -0.96 10.64
N LEU A 248 5.72 0.32 10.74
CA LEU A 248 6.68 1.44 10.75
C LEU A 248 7.33 1.65 12.12
N LEU A 249 6.62 1.33 13.21
CA LEU A 249 7.01 1.69 14.57
C LEU A 249 7.50 0.49 15.38
N THR A 250 8.52 0.73 16.21
CA THR A 250 8.96 -0.20 17.25
C THR A 250 7.92 -0.36 18.34
N ASP A 251 7.99 -1.46 19.09
CA ASP A 251 7.02 -1.73 20.16
C ASP A 251 7.03 -0.66 21.26
N GLU A 252 8.20 -0.08 21.57
CA GLU A 252 8.32 1.03 22.52
C GLU A 252 7.55 2.28 22.06
N ARG A 253 7.69 2.65 20.78
CA ARG A 253 6.98 3.79 20.19
C ARG A 253 5.47 3.53 20.08
N ARG A 254 5.06 2.29 19.88
CA ARG A 254 3.65 1.88 19.90
C ARG A 254 3.03 2.07 21.28
N GLU A 255 3.76 1.80 22.37
CA GLU A 255 3.27 2.08 23.73
C GLU A 255 3.10 3.59 23.96
N VAL A 256 4.07 4.43 23.56
CA VAL A 256 3.94 5.90 23.65
C VAL A 256 2.69 6.40 22.92
N LEU A 257 2.41 5.86 21.73
CA LEU A 257 1.19 6.17 20.99
C LEU A 257 -0.09 5.74 21.71
N ARG A 258 -0.08 4.60 22.41
CA ARG A 258 -1.21 4.16 23.24
C ARG A 258 -1.41 5.10 24.43
N ASP A 259 -0.33 5.58 25.05
CA ASP A 259 -0.39 6.54 26.14
C ASP A 259 -0.92 7.90 25.69
N PHE A 260 -0.57 8.36 24.48
CA PHE A 260 -1.15 9.56 23.88
C PHE A 260 -2.67 9.44 23.73
N LEU A 261 -3.18 8.29 23.29
CA LEU A 261 -4.63 8.06 23.19
C LEU A 261 -5.34 8.13 24.55
N ASN A 262 -4.65 7.84 25.65
CA ASN A 262 -5.19 7.88 27.00
C ASN A 262 -5.13 9.28 27.64
N ASN A 263 -4.43 10.26 27.05
CA ASN A 263 -4.26 11.61 27.59
C ASN A 263 -4.73 12.72 26.63
N PRO A 264 -5.98 13.22 26.79
CA PRO A 264 -6.54 14.25 25.91
C PRO A 264 -5.76 15.57 25.89
N THR A 265 -5.11 15.94 27.00
CA THR A 265 -4.32 17.18 27.09
C THR A 265 -3.09 17.08 26.19
N ILE A 266 -2.40 15.94 26.20
CA ILE A 266 -1.24 15.70 25.33
C ILE A 266 -1.67 15.68 23.86
N LEU A 267 -2.81 15.07 23.53
CA LEU A 267 -3.34 15.11 22.17
C LEU A 267 -3.63 16.54 21.68
N ALA A 268 -4.14 17.42 22.54
CA ALA A 268 -4.36 18.82 22.19
C ALA A 268 -3.04 19.54 21.88
N GLU A 269 -2.00 19.33 22.69
CA GLU A 269 -0.67 19.91 22.46
C GLU A 269 0.00 19.36 21.19
N VAL A 270 -0.07 18.05 20.98
CA VAL A 270 0.41 17.39 19.75
C VAL A 270 -0.34 17.95 18.54
N ALA A 271 -1.66 18.12 18.62
CA ALA A 271 -2.45 18.69 17.53
C ALA A 271 -2.00 20.13 17.20
N ASP A 272 -1.72 20.95 18.21
CA ASP A 272 -1.25 22.32 18.00
C ASP A 272 0.12 22.35 17.32
N VAL A 273 1.08 21.51 17.77
CA VAL A 273 2.40 21.42 17.15
C VAL A 273 2.31 20.93 15.70
N LEU A 274 1.48 19.93 15.42
CA LEU A 274 1.30 19.41 14.06
C LEU A 274 0.59 20.40 13.14
N ASN A 275 -0.40 21.15 13.65
CA ASN A 275 -1.00 22.26 12.91
C ASN A 275 0.03 23.37 12.62
N MET A 276 0.95 23.65 13.55
CA MET A 276 2.06 24.58 13.32
C MET A 276 2.98 24.07 12.21
N ARG A 277 3.40 22.81 12.26
CA ARG A 277 4.23 22.17 11.22
C ARG A 277 3.54 22.17 9.85
N LEU A 278 2.22 21.92 9.80
CA LEU A 278 1.45 21.93 8.55
C LEU A 278 1.37 23.33 7.93
N ALA A 279 1.15 24.37 8.75
CA ALA A 279 1.15 25.75 8.25
C ALA A 279 2.56 26.21 7.81
N ALA A 280 3.62 25.58 8.33
CA ALA A 280 5.02 25.81 7.95
C ALA A 280 5.57 24.71 7.02
N LEU A 281 4.71 24.08 6.18
CA LEU A 281 5.09 22.94 5.35
C LEU A 281 6.29 23.22 4.42
N SER A 282 6.42 24.47 3.93
CA SER A 282 7.52 24.88 3.05
C SER A 282 8.89 24.78 3.73
N THR A 283 8.96 24.98 5.05
CA THR A 283 10.20 24.92 5.83
C THR A 283 10.47 23.56 6.46
N TRP A 284 9.56 22.59 6.33
CA TRP A 284 9.74 21.23 6.85
C TRP A 284 11.02 20.57 6.30
N SER A 285 11.69 19.76 7.13
CA SER A 285 12.86 18.96 6.78
C SER A 285 12.93 17.70 7.67
N TRP A 286 13.77 16.74 7.29
CA TRP A 286 14.05 15.52 8.08
C TRP A 286 14.99 15.74 9.28
N GLY A 287 15.50 16.96 9.50
CA GLY A 287 16.61 17.20 10.42
C GLY A 287 17.97 16.79 9.86
N GLU A 288 18.95 16.57 10.75
CA GLU A 288 20.35 16.27 10.38
C GLU A 288 20.53 14.86 9.80
N SER A 289 19.88 13.86 10.41
CA SER A 289 19.97 12.48 9.98
C SER A 289 18.76 11.66 10.45
N VAL A 290 18.41 10.63 9.68
CA VAL A 290 17.43 9.62 10.06
C VAL A 290 18.11 8.27 10.17
N ALA A 291 17.90 7.61 11.32
CA ALA A 291 18.52 6.34 11.65
C ALA A 291 17.91 5.19 10.83
N LEU A 292 18.74 4.23 10.44
CA LEU A 292 18.37 3.02 9.73
C LEU A 292 18.76 1.77 10.52
N GLU A 293 17.88 0.77 10.51
CA GLU A 293 18.10 -0.56 11.08
C GLU A 293 17.82 -1.65 10.04
N GLN A 294 18.55 -2.76 10.10
CA GLN A 294 18.29 -3.93 9.26
C GLN A 294 17.59 -5.03 10.05
N GLN A 295 16.34 -5.33 9.70
CA GLN A 295 15.56 -6.38 10.33
C GLN A 295 15.35 -7.56 9.37
N ARG A 296 15.48 -8.78 9.89
CA ARG A 296 15.22 -10.00 9.11
C ARG A 296 13.75 -10.39 9.21
N LYS A 297 13.05 -10.48 8.08
CA LYS A 297 11.66 -10.98 8.00
C LYS A 297 11.58 -12.49 8.21
N ILE A 298 10.38 -12.99 8.51
CA ILE A 298 10.06 -14.43 8.63
C ILE A 298 10.39 -15.18 7.32
N THR A 299 10.24 -14.51 6.18
CA THR A 299 10.62 -15.01 4.84
C THR A 299 12.13 -15.11 4.61
N GLY A 300 12.95 -14.65 5.55
CA GLY A 300 14.41 -14.68 5.49
C GLY A 300 15.07 -13.49 4.78
N VAL A 301 14.29 -12.55 4.23
CA VAL A 301 14.78 -11.34 3.56
C VAL A 301 15.08 -10.23 4.58
N TYR A 302 16.20 -9.54 4.43
CA TYR A 302 16.54 -8.36 5.22
C TYR A 302 15.83 -7.12 4.68
N ASN A 303 15.09 -6.42 5.54
CA ASN A 303 14.46 -5.14 5.23
C ASN A 303 15.19 -4.02 5.98
N VAL A 304 15.32 -2.86 5.34
CA VAL A 304 15.89 -1.67 5.95
C VAL A 304 14.76 -0.81 6.48
N LEU A 305 14.63 -0.71 7.81
CA LEU A 305 13.64 0.10 8.50
C LEU A 305 14.22 1.50 8.78
N MET A 306 13.39 2.51 8.60
CA MET A 306 13.73 3.91 8.86
C MET A 306 13.10 4.34 10.18
N HIS A 307 13.93 4.78 11.12
CA HIS A 307 13.51 5.19 12.45
C HIS A 307 13.30 6.71 12.49
N GLU A 308 12.06 7.11 12.33
CA GLU A 308 11.64 8.52 12.48
C GLU A 308 11.04 8.81 13.86
N ASP A 309 11.03 10.07 14.26
CA ASP A 309 10.36 10.50 15.49
C ASP A 309 8.84 10.22 15.44
N VAL A 310 8.21 10.02 16.59
CA VAL A 310 6.78 9.74 16.76
C VAL A 310 5.92 10.86 16.19
N LEU A 311 6.25 12.14 16.41
CA LEU A 311 5.49 13.27 15.84
C LEU A 311 5.66 13.33 14.33
N GLN A 312 6.85 13.01 13.84
CA GLN A 312 7.12 12.94 12.41
C GLN A 312 6.31 11.82 11.75
N ALA A 313 6.21 10.66 12.38
CA ALA A 313 5.37 9.56 11.94
C ALA A 313 3.89 9.95 11.89
N ILE A 314 3.37 10.58 12.94
CA ILE A 314 1.97 11.07 12.98
C ILE A 314 1.73 12.08 11.85
N PHE A 315 2.65 13.03 11.66
CA PHE A 315 2.55 14.06 10.63
C PHE A 315 2.53 13.47 9.21
N LEU A 316 3.48 12.59 8.91
CA LEU A 316 3.63 11.98 7.59
C LEU A 316 2.52 10.98 7.29
N HIS A 317 2.05 10.24 8.30
CA HIS A 317 0.91 9.34 8.14
C HIS A 317 -0.36 10.12 7.82
N TYR A 318 -0.66 11.22 8.53
CA TYR A 318 -1.80 12.08 8.22
C TYR A 318 -1.75 12.59 6.77
N ILE A 319 -0.60 13.14 6.35
CA ILE A 319 -0.43 13.65 4.98
C ILE A 319 -0.64 12.51 3.97
N GLY A 320 0.02 11.36 4.17
CA GLY A 320 -0.10 10.20 3.30
C GLY A 320 -1.55 9.73 3.14
N VAL A 321 -2.29 9.60 4.24
CA VAL A 321 -3.69 9.16 4.24
C VAL A 321 -4.58 10.17 3.49
N LYS A 322 -4.46 11.47 3.79
CA LYS A 322 -5.26 12.50 3.12
C LYS A 322 -5.01 12.55 1.61
N TRP A 323 -3.75 12.48 1.19
CA TRP A 323 -3.38 12.40 -0.22
C TRP A 323 -3.92 11.12 -0.87
N SER A 324 -3.82 10.00 -0.17
CA SER A 324 -4.31 8.72 -0.67
C SER A 324 -5.81 8.72 -0.91
N VAL A 325 -6.60 9.18 0.06
CA VAL A 325 -8.08 9.28 -0.04
C VAL A 325 -8.47 10.21 -1.18
N PHE A 326 -7.81 11.36 -1.27
CA PHE A 326 -8.06 12.32 -2.35
C PHE A 326 -7.77 11.73 -3.73
N LEU A 327 -6.58 11.17 -3.93
CA LEU A 327 -6.17 10.64 -5.24
C LEU A 327 -7.04 9.46 -5.67
N LYS A 328 -7.43 8.56 -4.76
CA LYS A 328 -8.36 7.47 -5.10
C LYS A 328 -9.67 8.02 -5.67
N GLY A 329 -10.25 9.01 -5.00
CA GLY A 329 -11.47 9.69 -5.47
C GLY A 329 -11.27 10.42 -6.79
N ALA A 330 -10.12 11.09 -6.96
CA ALA A 330 -9.78 11.82 -8.18
C ALA A 330 -9.59 10.89 -9.39
N PHE A 331 -8.89 9.76 -9.22
CA PHE A 331 -8.70 8.76 -10.27
C PHE A 331 -10.00 8.03 -10.62
N ARG A 332 -10.87 7.74 -9.64
CA ARG A 332 -12.23 7.25 -9.91
C ARG A 332 -13.05 8.24 -10.74
N SER A 333 -12.94 9.53 -10.43
CA SER A 333 -13.61 10.61 -11.17
C SER A 333 -13.06 10.75 -12.59
N PHE A 334 -11.73 10.67 -12.75
CA PHE A 334 -11.08 10.68 -14.07
C PHE A 334 -11.57 9.51 -14.93
N ARG A 335 -11.66 8.30 -14.37
CA ARG A 335 -12.16 7.12 -15.08
C ARG A 335 -13.62 7.28 -15.53
N LYS A 336 -14.45 7.92 -14.70
CA LYS A 336 -15.87 8.18 -15.01
C LYS A 336 -16.08 9.32 -16.01
N PHE A 337 -15.05 10.09 -16.33
CA PHE A 337 -15.14 11.17 -17.29
C PHE A 337 -15.37 10.63 -18.71
N ASP A 338 -16.46 11.07 -19.34
CA ASP A 338 -16.88 10.54 -20.64
C ASP A 338 -15.82 10.76 -21.72
N GLY A 339 -15.51 9.69 -22.45
CA GLY A 339 -14.48 9.68 -23.50
C GLY A 339 -13.02 9.71 -23.03
N ALA A 340 -12.73 9.88 -21.74
CA ALA A 340 -11.34 9.84 -21.24
C ALA A 340 -10.85 8.40 -21.08
N TRP A 341 -11.62 7.56 -20.37
CA TRP A 341 -11.32 6.15 -20.16
C TRP A 341 -12.10 5.28 -21.13
N LYS A 342 -11.41 4.42 -21.89
CA LYS A 342 -12.08 3.57 -22.88
C LYS A 342 -12.81 2.43 -22.21
N SER A 343 -14.01 2.12 -22.71
CA SER A 343 -14.78 0.95 -22.29
C SER A 343 -14.49 -0.22 -23.22
N SER A 344 -14.22 -1.40 -22.65
CA SER A 344 -14.16 -2.66 -23.42
C SER A 344 -15.54 -3.19 -23.83
N ARG A 345 -16.64 -2.46 -23.54
CA ARG A 345 -17.97 -2.82 -24.06
C ARG A 345 -18.03 -2.58 -25.55
N LYS A 346 -18.35 -3.64 -26.29
CA LYS A 346 -18.73 -3.51 -27.69
C LYS A 346 -20.18 -3.05 -27.79
N THR A 347 -20.44 -2.03 -28.60
CA THR A 347 -21.80 -1.58 -28.91
C THR A 347 -22.54 -2.68 -29.67
N ILE A 348 -23.63 -3.19 -29.09
CA ILE A 348 -24.49 -4.16 -29.77
C ILE A 348 -25.32 -3.39 -30.82
N PRO A 349 -25.32 -3.78 -32.10
CA PRO A 349 -26.13 -3.12 -33.13
C PRO A 349 -27.62 -3.09 -32.75
N GLN A 350 -28.33 -2.02 -33.11
CA GLN A 350 -29.75 -1.87 -32.75
C GLN A 350 -30.63 -3.02 -33.26
N LEU A 351 -30.33 -3.56 -34.44
CA LEU A 351 -31.06 -4.71 -34.99
C LEU A 351 -30.93 -5.94 -34.09
N ASP A 352 -29.74 -6.21 -33.57
CA ASP A 352 -29.49 -7.36 -32.70
C ASP A 352 -30.08 -7.14 -31.30
N GLN A 353 -30.14 -5.88 -30.82
CA GLN A 353 -30.89 -5.54 -29.61
C GLN A 353 -32.38 -5.86 -29.78
N LYS A 354 -32.99 -5.43 -30.90
CA LYS A 354 -34.40 -5.73 -31.21
C LYS A 354 -34.66 -7.23 -31.38
N ARG A 355 -33.73 -7.97 -31.99
CA ARG A 355 -33.81 -9.44 -32.09
C ARG A 355 -33.79 -10.08 -30.70
N ARG A 356 -32.86 -9.65 -29.83
CA ARG A 356 -32.75 -10.15 -28.46
C ARG A 356 -34.03 -9.86 -27.66
N GLU A 357 -34.56 -8.65 -27.77
CA GLU A 357 -35.85 -8.25 -27.21
C GLU A 357 -36.99 -9.14 -27.70
N TYR A 358 -37.07 -9.39 -29.01
CA TYR A 358 -38.11 -10.23 -29.59
C TYR A 358 -38.07 -11.68 -29.06
N TYR A 359 -36.89 -12.29 -28.97
CA TYR A 359 -36.75 -13.70 -28.58
C TYR A 359 -36.69 -13.95 -27.06
N ILE A 360 -36.20 -12.98 -26.27
CA ILE A 360 -35.90 -13.16 -24.83
C ILE A 360 -36.71 -12.17 -23.95
N GLY A 361 -37.53 -11.31 -24.57
CA GLY A 361 -38.37 -10.33 -23.88
C GLY A 361 -37.65 -9.04 -23.50
N THR A 362 -38.43 -8.02 -23.15
CA THR A 362 -37.97 -6.65 -22.83
C THR A 362 -37.04 -6.58 -21.61
N GLN A 363 -37.22 -7.46 -20.63
CA GLN A 363 -36.33 -7.53 -19.45
C GLN A 363 -34.90 -7.92 -19.82
N SER A 364 -34.69 -8.65 -20.93
CA SER A 364 -33.35 -9.04 -21.38
C SER A 364 -32.50 -7.86 -21.87
N ILE A 365 -33.11 -6.72 -22.18
CA ILE A 365 -32.44 -5.50 -22.66
C ILE A 365 -31.86 -4.69 -21.49
N LEU A 366 -32.37 -4.90 -20.27
CA LEU A 366 -31.83 -4.25 -19.08
C LEU A 366 -30.35 -4.60 -18.95
N ARG A 367 -29.49 -3.56 -19.00
CA ARG A 367 -28.03 -3.70 -19.01
C ARG A 367 -27.46 -4.08 -17.64
N ASN A 368 -28.27 -3.96 -16.61
CA ASN A 368 -27.96 -4.27 -15.22
C ASN A 368 -27.92 -5.81 -15.09
N GLY A 369 -26.79 -6.35 -14.64
CA GLY A 369 -26.61 -7.81 -14.47
C GLY A 369 -25.91 -8.56 -15.61
N SER A 370 -25.23 -7.89 -16.55
CA SER A 370 -24.38 -8.60 -17.55
C SER A 370 -23.05 -9.07 -16.95
N VAL A 371 -22.49 -10.18 -17.45
CA VAL A 371 -21.15 -10.68 -17.05
C VAL A 371 -20.08 -9.60 -17.16
N HIS A 372 -20.13 -8.78 -18.21
CA HIS A 372 -19.22 -7.64 -18.35
C HIS A 372 -19.42 -6.60 -17.25
N SER A 373 -20.66 -6.31 -16.85
CA SER A 373 -20.93 -5.40 -15.74
C SER A 373 -20.36 -5.92 -14.42
N ALA A 374 -20.52 -7.22 -14.17
CA ALA A 374 -19.94 -7.87 -12.99
C ALA A 374 -18.40 -7.80 -13.00
N ARG A 375 -17.76 -8.04 -14.16
CA ARG A 375 -16.30 -7.86 -14.33
C ARG A 375 -15.85 -6.43 -14.02
N ASP A 376 -16.51 -5.44 -14.60
CA ASP A 376 -16.17 -4.02 -14.40
C ASP A 376 -16.38 -3.59 -12.94
N GLN A 377 -17.47 -4.02 -12.31
CA GLN A 377 -17.75 -3.76 -10.90
C GLN A 377 -16.68 -4.39 -9.99
N LEU A 378 -16.36 -5.66 -10.22
CA LEU A 378 -15.33 -6.37 -9.47
C LEU A 378 -13.96 -5.68 -9.62
N TYR A 379 -13.63 -5.26 -10.84
CA TYR A 379 -12.43 -4.48 -11.12
C TYR A 379 -12.38 -3.16 -10.35
N ARG A 380 -13.44 -2.36 -10.44
CA ARG A 380 -13.55 -1.06 -9.75
C ARG A 380 -13.46 -1.17 -8.23
N LYS A 381 -14.03 -2.23 -7.66
CA LYS A 381 -14.09 -2.43 -6.21
C LYS A 381 -12.76 -2.93 -5.64
N HIS A 382 -12.09 -3.87 -6.31
CA HIS A 382 -10.99 -4.62 -5.71
C HIS A 382 -9.61 -4.36 -6.32
N TYR A 383 -9.52 -3.88 -7.56
CA TYR A 383 -8.22 -3.80 -8.27
C TYR A 383 -7.86 -2.38 -8.71
N PHE A 384 -8.85 -1.55 -9.06
CA PHE A 384 -8.56 -0.18 -9.48
C PHE A 384 -8.07 0.67 -8.30
N MET A 385 -6.80 1.05 -8.32
CA MET A 385 -6.12 1.83 -7.27
C MET A 385 -6.27 1.18 -5.89
N ALA A 386 -6.14 -0.15 -5.83
CA ALA A 386 -6.42 -0.95 -4.64
C ALA A 386 -5.58 -0.53 -3.41
N ASN A 387 -4.33 -0.09 -3.64
CA ASN A 387 -3.44 0.30 -2.56
C ASN A 387 -3.77 1.69 -1.98
N LEU A 388 -4.43 2.58 -2.73
CA LEU A 388 -4.82 3.90 -2.19
C LEU A 388 -6.02 3.78 -1.27
N MET A 389 -5.90 4.26 -0.02
CA MET A 389 -6.96 4.45 0.99
C MET A 389 -8.23 5.10 0.41
N GLY A 390 -9.39 4.58 0.81
CA GLY A 390 -10.72 5.07 0.39
C GLY A 390 -11.34 6.05 1.38
N HIS A 391 -10.96 5.95 2.66
CA HIS A 391 -11.35 6.86 3.73
C HIS A 391 -10.27 6.90 4.82
N ASP A 392 -10.32 7.92 5.68
CA ASP A 392 -9.25 8.23 6.63
C ASP A 392 -8.96 7.12 7.65
N ALA A 393 -10.00 6.43 8.12
CA ALA A 393 -9.88 5.38 9.15
C ALA A 393 -9.69 3.96 8.57
N GLN A 394 -9.36 3.82 7.28
CA GLN A 394 -9.23 2.50 6.66
C GLN A 394 -8.00 1.77 7.18
N GLN A 395 -8.09 0.47 7.44
CA GLN A 395 -6.97 -0.32 7.95
C GLN A 395 -6.77 -1.58 7.12
N ASN A 396 -5.51 -2.02 7.04
CA ASN A 396 -5.17 -3.34 6.52
C ASN A 396 -5.31 -4.35 7.65
N THR A 397 -6.05 -5.42 7.40
CA THR A 397 -6.20 -6.55 8.30
C THR A 397 -5.56 -7.77 7.65
N SER A 398 -4.61 -8.38 8.34
CA SER A 398 -3.99 -9.65 7.96
C SER A 398 -3.91 -10.54 9.19
N LEU A 399 -4.22 -11.83 9.04
CA LEU A 399 -3.95 -12.78 10.11
C LEU A 399 -2.44 -13.06 10.16
N GLU A 400 -1.93 -13.36 11.36
CA GLU A 400 -0.54 -13.77 11.53
C GLU A 400 -0.27 -15.02 10.67
N GLY A 401 0.73 -14.94 9.77
CA GLY A 401 1.07 -16.00 8.82
C GLY A 401 0.38 -15.88 7.45
N GLU A 402 -0.51 -14.92 7.22
CA GLU A 402 -1.07 -14.62 5.89
C GLU A 402 -0.07 -13.83 5.02
N GLU A 403 1.08 -14.43 4.76
CA GLU A 403 2.09 -13.90 3.85
C GLU A 403 2.13 -14.73 2.56
N GLU A 404 2.39 -14.07 1.43
CA GLU A 404 2.59 -14.79 0.16
C GLU A 404 3.96 -15.48 0.15
N ALA A 405 3.97 -16.78 -0.18
CA ALA A 405 5.18 -17.57 -0.27
C ALA A 405 6.08 -17.10 -1.43
N ASN A 406 7.37 -16.89 -1.14
CA ASN A 406 8.34 -16.48 -2.16
C ASN A 406 8.94 -17.70 -2.86
N TYR A 407 8.68 -17.85 -4.16
CA TYR A 407 9.17 -18.99 -4.95
C TYR A 407 10.56 -18.78 -5.57
N SER A 408 11.16 -17.58 -5.51
CA SER A 408 12.45 -17.26 -6.18
C SER A 408 13.72 -17.69 -5.43
N ASN A 409 13.67 -17.97 -4.12
CA ASN A 409 14.83 -18.38 -3.30
C ASN A 409 15.41 -19.77 -3.65
N GLY A 410 15.09 -20.32 -4.82
CA GLY A 410 15.29 -21.73 -5.17
C GLY A 410 16.15 -22.04 -6.40
N MET A 411 16.67 -21.05 -7.13
CA MET A 411 17.59 -21.28 -8.25
C MET A 411 19.04 -21.06 -7.80
N GLN A 412 19.85 -22.13 -7.79
CA GLN A 412 21.29 -22.00 -7.58
C GLN A 412 21.91 -21.20 -8.73
N HIS A 413 22.91 -20.38 -8.39
CA HIS A 413 23.64 -19.44 -9.25
C HIS A 413 24.33 -20.07 -10.50
N SER A 414 24.29 -21.39 -10.64
CA SER A 414 24.98 -22.19 -11.67
C SER A 414 24.21 -22.30 -13.00
N ASP A 415 22.88 -22.22 -13.00
CA ASP A 415 22.06 -22.31 -14.23
C ASP A 415 21.99 -21.01 -15.02
N ILE A 416 22.46 -19.90 -14.42
CA ILE A 416 22.44 -18.53 -14.96
C ILE A 416 23.39 -18.36 -16.17
N VAL A 417 24.47 -19.15 -16.25
CA VAL A 417 25.48 -19.02 -17.31
C VAL A 417 25.12 -19.84 -18.56
N LYS A 418 24.34 -20.92 -18.43
CA LYS A 418 24.00 -21.80 -19.55
C LYS A 418 22.89 -21.24 -20.44
N LYS A 419 21.88 -20.59 -19.86
CA LYS A 419 20.76 -20.01 -20.65
C LYS A 419 21.17 -18.80 -21.49
N LYS A 420 22.17 -18.01 -21.07
CA LYS A 420 22.67 -16.85 -21.84
C LYS A 420 23.39 -17.21 -23.15
N LYS A 421 23.90 -18.46 -23.30
CA LYS A 421 24.65 -18.87 -24.50
C LYS A 421 23.79 -19.47 -25.62
N MET A 422 22.57 -19.89 -25.34
CA MET A 422 21.70 -20.55 -26.33
C MET A 422 20.86 -19.58 -27.17
N VAL A 423 20.54 -18.39 -26.65
CA VAL A 423 19.66 -17.41 -27.30
C VAL A 423 20.33 -16.70 -28.49
N ALA A 424 21.66 -16.76 -28.60
CA ALA A 424 22.42 -16.01 -29.61
C ALA A 424 22.56 -16.70 -30.98
N ARG A 425 21.89 -17.84 -31.25
CA ARG A 425 22.26 -18.69 -32.40
C ARG A 425 21.17 -19.10 -33.39
N MET A 426 19.92 -18.66 -33.28
CA MET A 426 18.89 -19.16 -34.21
C MET A 426 17.94 -18.07 -34.71
N ALA A 427 18.17 -17.64 -35.95
CA ALA A 427 17.22 -17.13 -36.92
C ALA A 427 17.82 -17.34 -38.34
N PRO A 428 17.05 -17.38 -39.44
CA PRO A 428 16.08 -18.43 -39.77
C PRO A 428 16.27 -18.98 -41.22
N GLN A 429 15.71 -20.14 -41.56
CA GLN A 429 15.53 -20.57 -42.96
C GLN A 429 14.18 -21.28 -43.17
N MET A 430 13.48 -20.85 -44.21
CA MET A 430 12.08 -21.17 -44.55
C MET A 430 11.93 -22.26 -45.64
N MET A 431 10.67 -22.71 -45.79
CA MET A 431 9.93 -23.18 -46.99
C MET A 431 9.81 -24.69 -47.31
N GLN A 432 8.56 -25.22 -47.23
CA GLN A 432 7.70 -25.79 -48.31
C GLN A 432 6.62 -26.72 -47.69
N GLN A 433 5.32 -26.37 -47.70
CA GLN A 433 4.27 -26.63 -48.72
C GLN A 433 3.89 -28.11 -48.98
N GLN A 434 2.68 -28.54 -48.57
CA GLN A 434 1.54 -29.01 -49.42
C GLN A 434 0.47 -29.84 -48.63
N ALA A 435 -0.75 -29.87 -49.17
CA ALA A 435 -2.04 -30.19 -48.52
C ALA A 435 -2.69 -31.55 -48.96
N PRO A 436 -4.03 -31.79 -48.87
CA PRO A 436 -4.81 -32.75 -48.04
C PRO A 436 -5.42 -33.94 -48.88
N PRO A 437 -6.48 -34.77 -48.56
CA PRO A 437 -7.56 -34.69 -47.51
C PRO A 437 -8.20 -36.00 -46.90
N ALA A 438 -8.98 -35.82 -45.79
CA ALA A 438 -10.33 -36.35 -45.38
C ALA A 438 -10.71 -37.88 -45.36
N PRO A 439 -11.93 -38.30 -44.91
CA PRO A 439 -12.54 -38.25 -43.55
C PRO A 439 -13.23 -39.58 -43.11
N ALA A 440 -13.61 -39.75 -41.82
CA ALA A 440 -14.68 -40.67 -41.38
C ALA A 440 -15.13 -40.32 -39.94
N LEU A 441 -16.31 -39.72 -39.74
CA LEU A 441 -17.62 -40.33 -39.44
C LEU A 441 -17.96 -40.40 -37.93
N ARG A 442 -19.00 -39.63 -37.61
CA ARG A 442 -19.68 -39.42 -36.32
C ARG A 442 -20.33 -40.69 -35.78
N ARG A 443 -20.46 -40.78 -34.45
CA ARG A 443 -21.61 -41.41 -33.78
C ARG A 443 -21.96 -40.69 -32.47
N SER A 444 -23.24 -40.71 -32.16
CA SER A 444 -23.99 -39.74 -31.35
C SER A 444 -24.61 -40.35 -30.07
N ALA A 445 -24.64 -39.53 -29.01
CA ALA A 445 -25.60 -39.46 -27.89
C ALA A 445 -25.66 -40.65 -26.89
N PRO A 446 -26.29 -40.56 -25.68
CA PRO A 446 -27.06 -39.46 -25.05
C PRO A 446 -26.78 -39.16 -23.54
N MET A 447 -27.37 -38.07 -23.02
CA MET A 447 -27.51 -37.65 -21.60
C MET A 447 -28.50 -38.54 -20.81
N PRO A 448 -28.41 -38.60 -19.45
CA PRO A 448 -29.47 -38.02 -18.59
C PRO A 448 -28.96 -37.55 -17.17
N PRO A 449 -29.79 -37.34 -16.13
CA PRO A 449 -30.42 -36.06 -15.74
C PRO A 449 -30.09 -35.56 -14.30
N ASN A 450 -30.51 -34.33 -13.98
CA ASN A 450 -30.37 -33.64 -12.68
C ASN A 450 -31.12 -34.27 -11.50
N PRO A 451 -30.65 -34.04 -10.25
CA PRO A 451 -31.51 -33.98 -9.07
C PRO A 451 -31.48 -32.60 -8.32
N PRO A 452 -32.45 -32.37 -7.39
CA PRO A 452 -32.95 -31.04 -6.98
C PRO A 452 -32.37 -30.53 -5.62
N PRO A 453 -32.81 -29.36 -5.08
CA PRO A 453 -31.98 -28.47 -4.23
C PRO A 453 -32.17 -28.64 -2.71
N MET A 454 -31.12 -28.37 -1.93
CA MET A 454 -31.16 -28.36 -0.45
C MET A 454 -30.61 -27.04 0.11
N ALA A 455 -31.51 -26.07 0.21
CA ALA A 455 -31.34 -24.82 0.93
C ALA A 455 -31.45 -25.06 2.44
N ALA A 456 -30.33 -25.14 3.16
CA ALA A 456 -30.34 -25.08 4.63
C ALA A 456 -28.99 -24.69 5.29
N PHE A 457 -27.87 -24.67 4.58
CA PHE A 457 -26.54 -24.40 5.17
C PHE A 457 -25.86 -23.10 4.70
N HIS A 458 -26.57 -22.26 3.95
CA HIS A 458 -26.05 -20.99 3.43
C HIS A 458 -25.79 -19.89 4.48
N ALA A 459 -26.05 -20.13 5.77
CA ALA A 459 -25.99 -19.08 6.79
C ALA A 459 -24.57 -18.82 7.37
N ALA A 460 -23.58 -19.69 7.16
CA ALA A 460 -22.28 -19.56 7.84
C ALA A 460 -21.11 -19.10 6.96
N TYR A 461 -21.23 -19.11 5.63
CA TYR A 461 -20.23 -18.54 4.70
C TYR A 461 -20.93 -18.25 3.37
N ASN A 462 -21.59 -17.09 3.29
CA ASN A 462 -22.16 -16.59 2.04
C ASN A 462 -21.36 -15.35 1.60
N PRO A 463 -20.46 -15.47 0.60
CA PRO A 463 -19.73 -14.31 0.08
C PRO A 463 -20.62 -13.38 -0.76
N PHE A 464 -21.91 -13.71 -0.91
CA PHE A 464 -22.94 -12.89 -1.56
C PHE A 464 -23.94 -12.32 -0.56
N ARG A 465 -23.47 -11.83 0.60
CA ARG A 465 -24.29 -10.86 1.34
C ARG A 465 -24.41 -9.64 0.43
N GLU A 466 -25.61 -9.40 -0.07
CA GLU A 466 -26.01 -8.21 -0.84
C GLU A 466 -25.60 -6.97 -0.04
N GLN A 467 -24.36 -6.52 -0.23
CA GLN A 467 -23.91 -5.18 0.08
C GLN A 467 -24.30 -4.36 -1.14
N ASP A 468 -25.22 -3.41 -0.95
CA ASP A 468 -25.67 -2.38 -1.90
C ASP A 468 -24.93 -2.43 -3.24
N GLU A 469 -25.54 -3.12 -4.22
CA GLU A 469 -24.92 -3.52 -5.50
C GLU A 469 -24.45 -2.36 -6.39
N ASP A 470 -24.65 -1.10 -5.98
CA ASP A 470 -24.31 0.10 -6.74
C ASP A 470 -23.29 1.03 -6.06
N SER A 471 -22.77 0.67 -4.88
CA SER A 471 -21.84 1.51 -4.13
C SER A 471 -20.37 1.21 -4.48
N ASP A 472 -19.66 2.17 -5.10
CA ASP A 472 -18.19 2.17 -5.20
C ASP A 472 -17.52 2.43 -3.81
N SER A 473 -18.23 2.26 -2.69
CA SER A 473 -17.70 2.50 -1.35
C SER A 473 -16.66 1.43 -0.99
N ASP A 474 -15.52 1.91 -0.51
CA ASP A 474 -14.50 1.04 0.05
C ASP A 474 -14.96 0.48 1.41
N SER A 475 -14.55 -0.75 1.72
CA SER A 475 -14.76 -1.38 3.02
C SER A 475 -13.88 -0.73 4.10
N GLN A 476 -14.33 -0.80 5.36
CA GLN A 476 -13.53 -0.33 6.51
C GLN A 476 -12.20 -1.08 6.66
N GLU A 477 -12.21 -2.38 6.36
CA GLU A 477 -11.04 -3.24 6.39
C GLU A 477 -10.62 -3.64 4.98
N ARG A 478 -9.31 -3.66 4.75
CA ARG A 478 -8.69 -4.25 3.56
C ARG A 478 -8.07 -5.57 3.91
N ARG A 479 -8.23 -6.53 3.00
CA ARG A 479 -7.68 -7.87 3.16
C ARG A 479 -6.90 -8.24 1.91
N PRO A 480 -5.63 -7.80 1.80
CA PRO A 480 -4.83 -7.98 0.59
C PRO A 480 -4.73 -9.45 0.16
N MET A 481 -4.63 -10.39 1.12
CA MET A 481 -4.58 -11.81 0.82
C MET A 481 -5.89 -12.32 0.18
N GLU A 482 -7.05 -11.86 0.65
CA GLU A 482 -8.34 -12.22 0.05
C GLU A 482 -8.49 -11.65 -1.37
N ASP A 483 -7.98 -10.43 -1.62
CA ASP A 483 -7.99 -9.84 -2.96
C ASP A 483 -7.11 -10.63 -3.96
N LYS A 484 -5.95 -11.15 -3.50
CA LYS A 484 -5.07 -12.02 -4.29
C LYS A 484 -5.75 -13.35 -4.62
N GLN A 485 -6.39 -13.96 -3.62
CA GLN A 485 -7.18 -15.17 -3.80
C GLN A 485 -8.38 -14.95 -4.73
N ARG A 486 -9.02 -13.78 -4.67
CA ARG A 486 -10.10 -13.41 -5.59
C ARG A 486 -9.57 -13.28 -7.03
N LEU A 487 -8.34 -12.80 -7.21
CA LEU A 487 -7.74 -12.61 -8.53
C LEU A 487 -7.49 -13.95 -9.24
N ILE A 488 -6.92 -14.92 -8.55
CA ILE A 488 -6.69 -16.27 -9.11
C ILE A 488 -8.01 -16.99 -9.43
N ARG A 489 -9.07 -16.77 -8.63
CA ARG A 489 -10.42 -17.29 -8.90
C ARG A 489 -11.02 -16.65 -10.15
N LEU A 490 -10.86 -15.33 -10.28
CA LEU A 490 -11.31 -14.58 -11.46
C LEU A 490 -10.59 -15.07 -12.71
N LEU A 491 -9.26 -15.16 -12.70
CA LEU A 491 -8.50 -15.66 -13.84
C LEU A 491 -8.90 -17.09 -14.22
N SER A 492 -9.04 -17.99 -13.24
CA SER A 492 -9.49 -19.37 -13.50
C SER A 492 -10.86 -19.42 -14.16
N THR A 493 -11.78 -18.56 -13.71
CA THR A 493 -13.12 -18.43 -14.30
C THR A 493 -13.04 -17.89 -15.72
N GLU A 494 -12.19 -16.88 -15.97
CA GLU A 494 -11.97 -16.31 -17.30
C GLU A 494 -11.30 -17.29 -18.26
N ILE A 495 -10.40 -18.15 -17.77
CA ILE A 495 -9.80 -19.23 -18.56
C ILE A 495 -10.87 -20.25 -18.96
N ALA A 496 -11.70 -20.68 -18.00
CA ALA A 496 -12.78 -21.63 -18.27
C ALA A 496 -13.78 -21.06 -19.30
N ILE A 497 -14.18 -19.78 -19.16
CA ILE A 497 -15.07 -19.12 -20.13
C ILE A 497 -14.37 -18.92 -21.47
N GLY A 498 -13.13 -18.44 -21.48
CA GLY A 498 -12.37 -18.13 -22.69
C GLY A 498 -12.13 -19.36 -23.56
N THR A 499 -11.62 -20.43 -22.98
CA THR A 499 -11.38 -21.70 -23.72
C THR A 499 -12.70 -22.33 -24.21
N LYS A 500 -13.74 -22.39 -23.38
CA LYS A 500 -15.03 -22.97 -23.78
C LYS A 500 -15.77 -22.15 -24.83
N VAL A 501 -15.84 -20.83 -24.69
CA VAL A 501 -16.65 -19.98 -25.58
C VAL A 501 -15.85 -19.51 -26.80
N HIS A 502 -14.57 -19.18 -26.62
CA HIS A 502 -13.73 -18.54 -27.64
C HIS A 502 -12.62 -19.44 -28.19
N GLY A 503 -12.40 -20.61 -27.60
CA GLY A 503 -11.43 -21.60 -28.09
C GLY A 503 -10.03 -21.42 -27.51
N GLU A 504 -9.65 -20.21 -27.11
CA GLU A 504 -8.36 -19.92 -26.49
C GLU A 504 -8.42 -18.73 -25.53
N VAL A 505 -7.38 -18.60 -24.72
CA VAL A 505 -7.11 -17.44 -23.86
C VAL A 505 -5.59 -17.26 -23.71
N THR A 506 -5.14 -16.01 -23.74
CA THR A 506 -3.77 -15.63 -23.38
C THR A 506 -3.80 -14.85 -22.08
N ALA A 507 -2.94 -15.20 -21.13
CA ALA A 507 -2.74 -14.46 -19.90
C ALA A 507 -1.24 -14.24 -19.66
N PHE A 508 -0.88 -13.10 -19.08
CA PHE A 508 0.45 -12.87 -18.55
C PHE A 508 0.37 -12.31 -17.14
N HIS A 509 1.39 -12.63 -16.35
CA HIS A 509 1.64 -12.11 -15.01
C HIS A 509 3.05 -11.55 -14.98
N SER A 510 3.22 -10.45 -14.27
CA SER A 510 4.52 -9.80 -14.13
C SER A 510 4.54 -8.98 -12.84
N VAL A 511 5.74 -8.79 -12.31
CA VAL A 511 5.97 -8.02 -11.08
C VAL A 511 7.08 -7.00 -11.34
N PHE A 512 6.92 -5.78 -10.86
CA PHE A 512 8.02 -4.81 -10.91
C PHE A 512 9.13 -5.19 -9.91
N GLU A 513 10.39 -5.04 -10.33
CA GLU A 513 11.53 -5.32 -9.47
C GLU A 513 11.68 -4.23 -8.40
N SER A 514 11.74 -4.65 -7.14
CA SER A 514 12.03 -3.80 -5.96
C SER A 514 11.37 -2.42 -6.02
N TRP A 515 10.06 -2.39 -6.35
CA TRP A 515 9.32 -1.18 -6.75
C TRP A 515 9.65 0.05 -5.91
N ASN A 516 9.45 -0.02 -4.59
CA ASN A 516 9.69 1.11 -3.70
C ASN A 516 11.15 1.58 -3.68
N SER A 517 12.13 0.69 -3.84
CA SER A 517 13.56 1.04 -3.76
C SER A 517 14.14 1.53 -5.09
N LEU A 518 13.62 1.04 -6.21
CA LEU A 518 14.10 1.39 -7.55
C LEU A 518 13.36 2.57 -8.18
N LEU A 519 12.23 2.99 -7.60
CA LEU A 519 11.44 4.12 -8.10
C LEU A 519 12.26 5.43 -8.16
N PRO A 520 12.44 6.02 -9.34
CA PRO A 520 13.20 7.26 -9.44
C PRO A 520 12.47 8.50 -8.92
N HIS A 521 13.19 9.40 -8.26
CA HIS A 521 12.61 10.64 -7.72
C HIS A 521 12.10 11.55 -8.85
N GLU A 522 12.86 11.66 -9.93
CA GLU A 522 12.52 12.46 -11.10
C GLU A 522 11.21 11.99 -11.74
N THR A 523 10.97 10.67 -11.79
CA THR A 523 9.70 10.09 -12.27
C THR A 523 8.54 10.47 -11.36
N ILE A 524 8.69 10.27 -10.04
CA ILE A 524 7.66 10.64 -9.05
C ILE A 524 7.30 12.11 -9.17
N LEU A 525 8.29 12.99 -9.14
CA LEU A 525 8.09 14.44 -9.17
C LEU A 525 7.47 14.89 -10.50
N THR A 526 7.87 14.30 -11.63
CA THR A 526 7.29 14.63 -12.94
C THR A 526 5.82 14.23 -13.02
N VAL A 527 5.44 13.06 -12.51
CA VAL A 527 4.05 12.61 -12.47
C VAL A 527 3.21 13.47 -11.52
N MET A 528 3.70 13.76 -10.31
CA MET A 528 2.97 14.62 -9.36
C MET A 528 2.78 16.04 -9.91
N CYS A 529 3.78 16.59 -10.59
CA CYS A 529 3.67 17.87 -11.29
C CYS A 529 2.63 17.81 -12.43
N LEU A 530 2.60 16.73 -13.22
CA LEU A 530 1.60 16.53 -14.27
C LEU A 530 0.17 16.52 -13.70
N LEU A 531 -0.05 15.82 -12.58
CA LEU A 531 -1.34 15.77 -11.89
C LEU A 531 -1.75 17.13 -11.32
N GLY A 532 -0.81 18.06 -11.14
CA GLY A 532 -1.05 19.45 -10.78
C GLY A 532 -0.71 19.81 -9.33
N ALA A 533 0.16 19.05 -8.67
CA ALA A 533 0.61 19.39 -7.33
C ALA A 533 1.32 20.76 -7.34
N SER A 534 0.98 21.63 -6.39
CA SER A 534 1.58 22.97 -6.33
C SER A 534 3.05 22.95 -5.94
N GLU A 535 3.75 24.06 -6.18
CA GLU A 535 5.18 24.21 -5.87
C GLU A 535 5.50 23.93 -4.39
N ALA A 536 4.61 24.30 -3.48
CA ALA A 536 4.77 24.04 -2.04
C ALA A 536 4.78 22.53 -1.74
N TRP A 537 3.84 21.78 -2.31
CA TRP A 537 3.78 20.32 -2.16
C TRP A 537 4.92 19.62 -2.90
N MET A 538 5.29 20.10 -4.08
CA MET A 538 6.44 19.61 -4.83
C MET A 538 7.75 19.77 -4.04
N ALA A 539 7.94 20.90 -3.38
CA ALA A 539 9.09 21.13 -2.50
C ALA A 539 9.09 20.16 -1.31
N PHE A 540 7.94 19.95 -0.67
CA PHE A 540 7.77 18.97 0.40
C PHE A 540 8.07 17.55 -0.07
N PHE A 541 7.50 17.09 -1.20
CA PHE A 541 7.74 15.76 -1.76
C PHE A 541 9.22 15.55 -2.08
N ASN A 542 9.88 16.54 -2.68
CA ASN A 542 11.30 16.46 -2.97
C ASN A 542 12.14 16.29 -1.69
N LYS A 543 11.81 17.00 -0.61
CA LYS A 543 12.48 16.83 0.70
C LYS A 543 12.18 15.46 1.31
N PHE A 544 10.92 15.02 1.25
CA PHE A 544 10.49 13.72 1.77
C PHE A 544 11.28 12.58 1.11
N LEU A 545 11.42 12.61 -0.21
CA LEU A 545 12.15 11.60 -0.99
C LEU A 545 13.65 11.61 -0.72
N ARG A 546 14.25 12.77 -0.43
CA ARG A 546 15.70 12.96 -0.25
C ARG A 546 16.12 13.03 1.22
N ALA A 547 15.64 12.06 2.01
CA ALA A 547 16.02 11.95 3.43
C ALA A 547 17.54 11.74 3.61
N PRO A 548 18.18 12.40 4.59
CA PRO A 548 19.55 12.11 5.01
C PRO A 548 19.56 10.86 5.90
N LEU A 549 20.23 9.79 5.48
CA LEU A 549 20.17 8.48 6.13
C LEU A 549 21.51 8.09 6.76
N LYS A 550 21.45 7.45 7.93
CA LYS A 550 22.61 6.90 8.64
C LYS A 550 22.23 5.58 9.31
N PHE A 551 23.05 4.53 9.18
CA PHE A 551 22.78 3.27 9.90
C PHE A 551 23.17 3.38 11.37
N LEU A 552 22.42 2.72 12.26
CA LEU A 552 22.75 2.65 13.69
C LEU A 552 24.08 1.93 13.94
N ASP A 553 24.40 0.94 13.09
CA ASP A 553 25.65 0.17 13.15
C ASP A 553 26.90 0.98 12.72
N ASP A 554 26.73 2.22 12.20
CA ASP A 554 27.84 3.03 11.72
C ASP A 554 28.50 3.83 12.84
N SER A 555 29.82 4.05 12.74
CA SER A 555 30.57 4.89 13.67
C SER A 555 29.93 6.29 13.79
N PRO A 556 29.95 6.93 14.99
CA PRO A 556 29.46 8.29 15.18
C PRO A 556 30.03 9.30 14.17
N GLU A 557 31.26 9.11 13.71
CA GLU A 557 31.96 9.97 12.75
C GLU A 557 31.45 9.83 11.30
N THR A 558 30.64 8.80 11.00
CA THR A 558 30.10 8.57 9.66
C THR A 558 29.05 9.63 9.33
N ALA A 559 29.29 10.39 8.25
CA ALA A 559 28.36 11.42 7.79
C ALA A 559 27.09 10.80 7.18
N PRO A 560 25.90 11.41 7.40
CA PRO A 560 24.66 10.97 6.77
C PRO A 560 24.73 11.06 5.24
N ARG A 561 24.14 10.07 4.56
CA ARG A 561 24.07 10.01 3.09
C ARG A 561 22.66 10.33 2.62
N THR A 562 22.53 11.25 1.67
CA THR A 562 21.21 11.63 1.12
C THR A 562 20.67 10.56 0.18
N ARG A 563 19.42 10.13 0.38
CA ARG A 563 18.70 9.26 -0.57
C ARG A 563 18.59 9.92 -1.95
N ARG A 564 18.92 9.19 -3.00
CA ARG A 564 18.87 9.65 -4.40
C ARG A 564 17.86 8.89 -5.26
N ARG A 565 17.37 7.74 -4.79
CA ARG A 565 16.38 6.91 -5.46
C ARG A 565 15.52 6.17 -4.45
N GLY A 566 14.29 5.83 -4.84
CA GLY A 566 13.33 5.09 -4.04
C GLY A 566 12.58 5.94 -3.02
N THR A 567 11.56 5.34 -2.42
CA THR A 567 10.69 5.91 -1.40
C THR A 567 10.93 5.22 -0.05
N PRO A 568 10.65 5.89 1.10
CA PRO A 568 10.69 5.22 2.41
C PRO A 568 9.76 3.99 2.43
N ALA A 569 10.17 2.89 3.05
CA ALA A 569 9.30 1.72 3.21
C ALA A 569 8.21 1.99 4.26
N SER A 570 7.07 1.31 4.17
CA SER A 570 5.99 1.35 5.18
C SER A 570 5.31 2.72 5.40
N HIS A 571 5.45 3.67 4.47
CA HIS A 571 4.70 4.93 4.48
C HIS A 571 3.55 4.92 3.47
N VAL A 572 2.38 5.38 3.90
CA VAL A 572 1.22 5.61 3.00
C VAL A 572 1.58 6.59 1.87
N LEU A 573 2.42 7.59 2.14
CA LEU A 573 2.86 8.53 1.11
C LEU A 573 3.71 7.86 0.01
N SER A 574 4.45 6.79 0.34
CA SER A 574 5.15 5.99 -0.66
C SER A 574 4.18 5.24 -1.56
N GLU A 575 3.09 4.73 -1.01
CA GLU A 575 2.00 4.11 -1.77
C GLU A 575 1.32 5.12 -2.69
N VAL A 576 1.08 6.34 -2.22
CA VAL A 576 0.56 7.47 -3.00
C VAL A 576 1.41 7.72 -4.25
N PHE A 577 2.74 7.77 -4.11
CA PHE A 577 3.64 7.98 -5.24
C PHE A 577 3.63 6.79 -6.21
N GLY A 578 3.71 5.56 -5.68
CA GLY A 578 3.68 4.35 -6.50
C GLY A 578 2.38 4.23 -7.30
N GLU A 579 1.24 4.38 -6.65
CA GLU A 579 -0.08 4.29 -7.30
C GLU A 579 -0.32 5.42 -8.30
N SER A 580 0.20 6.63 -8.06
CA SER A 580 0.11 7.74 -9.03
C SER A 580 0.85 7.43 -10.34
N ILE A 581 2.01 6.78 -10.23
CA ILE A 581 2.79 6.33 -11.39
C ILE A 581 2.09 5.16 -12.07
N LEU A 582 1.59 4.20 -11.31
CA LEU A 582 0.91 3.02 -11.85
C LEU A 582 -0.48 3.33 -12.43
N PHE A 583 -1.13 4.41 -12.00
CA PHE A 583 -2.30 4.95 -12.69
C PHE A 583 -1.98 5.31 -14.15
N CYS A 584 -0.78 5.83 -14.43
CA CYS A 584 -0.35 6.11 -15.80
C CYS A 584 -0.14 4.81 -16.60
N LEU A 585 0.32 3.73 -15.96
CA LEU A 585 0.40 2.40 -16.58
C LEU A 585 -0.99 1.87 -16.93
N ASP A 586 -1.91 1.85 -15.95
CA ASP A 586 -3.27 1.38 -16.12
C ASP A 586 -3.97 2.13 -17.27
N PHE A 587 -3.76 3.45 -17.33
CA PHE A 587 -4.28 4.29 -18.39
C PHE A 587 -3.63 4.00 -19.74
N ALA A 588 -2.30 3.84 -19.80
CA ALA A 588 -1.58 3.53 -21.04
C ALA A 588 -2.07 2.22 -21.66
N VAL A 589 -2.18 1.15 -20.85
CA VAL A 589 -2.68 -0.14 -21.32
C VAL A 589 -4.14 -0.01 -21.76
N ASN A 590 -4.99 0.68 -21.00
CA ASN A 590 -6.39 0.92 -21.40
C ASN A 590 -6.51 1.61 -22.77
N GLN A 591 -5.68 2.63 -23.01
CA GLN A 591 -5.71 3.38 -24.26
C GLN A 591 -5.22 2.55 -25.45
N ALA A 592 -4.13 1.79 -25.26
CA ALA A 592 -3.52 0.94 -26.28
C ALA A 592 -4.39 -0.26 -26.67
N THR A 593 -5.10 -0.84 -25.70
CA THR A 593 -5.88 -2.08 -25.87
C THR A 593 -7.36 -1.86 -26.14
N ASP A 594 -7.78 -0.61 -26.34
CA ASP A 594 -9.18 -0.24 -26.58
C ASP A 594 -10.14 -0.64 -25.43
N GLY A 595 -9.72 -0.40 -24.19
CA GLY A 595 -10.59 -0.52 -23.03
C GLY A 595 -10.37 -1.75 -22.15
N HIS A 596 -9.34 -2.57 -22.41
CA HIS A 596 -8.95 -3.64 -21.49
C HIS A 596 -8.20 -3.07 -20.29
N ASN A 597 -8.31 -3.73 -19.14
CA ASN A 597 -7.71 -3.25 -17.89
C ASN A 597 -6.63 -4.22 -17.41
N VAL A 598 -5.61 -3.67 -16.75
CA VAL A 598 -4.62 -4.44 -15.98
C VAL A 598 -5.16 -4.65 -14.57
N HIS A 599 -5.15 -5.88 -14.09
CA HIS A 599 -5.52 -6.22 -12.72
C HIS A 599 -4.26 -6.22 -11.85
N ARG A 600 -4.14 -5.23 -10.97
CA ARG A 600 -2.91 -4.97 -10.22
C ARG A 600 -3.15 -4.92 -8.72
N MET A 601 -2.14 -5.34 -7.98
CA MET A 601 -2.05 -5.24 -6.53
C MET A 601 -0.63 -4.77 -6.19
N ASN A 602 -0.47 -3.46 -5.98
CA ASN A 602 0.84 -2.82 -5.85
C ASN A 602 1.75 -3.10 -7.08
N ASP A 603 2.91 -3.70 -6.91
CA ASP A 603 3.89 -3.98 -7.96
C ASP A 603 3.57 -5.24 -8.79
N ASP A 604 2.61 -6.04 -8.36
CA ASP A 604 2.19 -7.27 -9.02
C ASP A 604 0.99 -7.01 -9.94
N PHE A 605 1.10 -7.36 -11.23
CA PHE A 605 0.05 -7.12 -12.21
C PHE A 605 -0.20 -8.29 -13.17
N TRP A 606 -1.47 -8.40 -13.56
CA TRP A 606 -2.03 -9.48 -14.35
C TRP A 606 -2.85 -8.91 -15.51
N PHE A 607 -2.75 -9.58 -16.66
CA PHE A 607 -3.57 -9.27 -17.83
C PHE A 607 -3.98 -10.53 -18.53
N TRP A 608 -5.19 -10.55 -19.07
CA TRP A 608 -5.66 -11.64 -19.91
C TRP A 608 -6.60 -11.15 -21.00
N SER A 609 -6.58 -11.86 -22.12
CA SER A 609 -7.46 -11.63 -23.25
C SER A 609 -7.69 -12.92 -24.01
N ARG A 610 -8.88 -13.05 -24.58
CA ARG A 610 -9.19 -14.10 -25.57
C ARG A 610 -8.47 -13.88 -26.91
N ASP A 611 -7.94 -12.69 -27.14
CA ASP A 611 -7.20 -12.31 -28.34
C ASP A 611 -5.72 -12.12 -27.99
N HIS A 612 -4.87 -12.98 -28.55
CA HIS A 612 -3.43 -12.95 -28.34
C HIS A 612 -2.80 -11.62 -28.79
N GLY A 613 -3.30 -11.01 -29.87
CA GLY A 613 -2.82 -9.71 -30.37
C GLY A 613 -3.09 -8.58 -29.39
N ILE A 614 -4.21 -8.62 -28.66
CA ILE A 614 -4.49 -7.66 -27.59
C ILE A 614 -3.52 -7.83 -26.42
N ALA A 615 -3.18 -9.07 -26.04
CA ALA A 615 -2.17 -9.32 -25.00
C ALA A 615 -0.78 -8.79 -25.41
N ARG A 616 -0.38 -9.00 -26.67
CA ARG A 616 0.85 -8.39 -27.24
C ARG A 616 0.82 -6.87 -27.16
N THR A 617 -0.29 -6.25 -27.54
CA THR A 617 -0.46 -4.79 -27.51
C THR A 617 -0.39 -4.24 -26.09
N ALA A 618 -1.00 -4.95 -25.12
CA ALA A 618 -0.92 -4.60 -23.70
C ALA A 618 0.53 -4.63 -23.20
N TRP A 619 1.28 -5.68 -23.55
CA TRP A 619 2.67 -5.81 -23.13
C TRP A 619 3.61 -4.81 -23.80
N ALA A 620 3.35 -4.44 -25.06
CA ALA A 620 4.06 -3.35 -25.72
C ALA A 620 3.87 -2.04 -24.95
N ALA A 621 2.64 -1.72 -24.53
CA ALA A 621 2.37 -0.54 -23.70
C ALA A 621 3.05 -0.60 -22.32
N VAL A 622 3.13 -1.78 -21.70
CA VAL A 622 3.92 -2.00 -20.47
C VAL A 622 5.40 -1.72 -20.73
N SER A 623 5.95 -2.23 -21.83
CA SER A 623 7.36 -2.05 -22.19
C SER A 623 7.71 -0.59 -22.44
N ASP A 624 6.85 0.14 -23.16
CA ASP A 624 6.99 1.58 -23.39
C ASP A 624 6.95 2.37 -22.09
N PHE A 625 6.03 2.01 -21.19
CA PHE A 625 5.93 2.60 -19.85
C PHE A 625 7.18 2.36 -19.01
N VAL A 626 7.68 1.12 -18.98
CA VAL A 626 8.90 0.72 -18.27
C VAL A 626 10.09 1.54 -18.75
N ASN A 627 10.24 1.67 -20.07
CA ASN A 627 11.29 2.47 -20.69
C ASN A 627 11.18 3.97 -20.36
N ALA A 628 9.97 4.54 -20.44
CA ALA A 628 9.73 5.95 -20.16
C ALA A 628 9.94 6.32 -18.69
N THR A 629 9.53 5.43 -17.77
CA THR A 629 9.61 5.67 -16.31
C THR A 629 10.92 5.21 -15.68
N ARG A 630 11.75 4.49 -16.44
CA ARG A 630 12.98 3.82 -15.97
C ARG A 630 12.74 2.94 -14.75
N THR A 631 11.64 2.18 -14.82
CA THR A 631 11.33 1.09 -13.89
C THR A 631 11.81 -0.23 -14.47
N TYR A 632 11.72 -1.33 -13.70
CA TYR A 632 12.29 -2.61 -14.09
C TYR A 632 11.30 -3.75 -13.81
N ILE A 633 11.26 -4.74 -14.69
CA ILE A 633 10.43 -5.93 -14.56
C ILE A 633 11.25 -7.05 -13.96
N ASN A 634 10.70 -7.74 -12.96
CA ASN A 634 11.28 -8.97 -12.45
C ASN A 634 10.96 -10.14 -13.38
N HIS A 635 11.87 -10.43 -14.30
CA HIS A 635 11.70 -11.51 -15.27
C HIS A 635 11.63 -12.91 -14.64
N GLU A 636 12.14 -13.12 -13.42
CA GLU A 636 12.04 -14.41 -12.71
C GLU A 636 10.62 -14.68 -12.21
N LYS A 637 9.86 -13.61 -11.95
CA LYS A 637 8.47 -13.62 -11.49
C LYS A 637 7.46 -13.27 -12.58
N SER A 638 7.91 -13.25 -13.83
CA SER A 638 7.08 -12.92 -14.98
C SER A 638 6.86 -14.14 -15.85
N GLY A 639 5.69 -14.25 -16.46
CA GLY A 639 5.36 -15.38 -17.30
C GLY A 639 4.11 -15.17 -18.13
N THR A 640 4.02 -15.94 -19.21
CA THR A 640 2.89 -15.92 -20.14
C THR A 640 2.41 -17.33 -20.37
N VAL A 641 1.09 -17.50 -20.41
CA VAL A 641 0.45 -18.74 -20.86
C VAL A 641 -0.53 -18.43 -21.97
N ARG A 642 -0.61 -19.35 -22.94
CA ARG A 642 -1.66 -19.38 -23.94
C ARG A 642 -2.31 -20.75 -23.90
N ILE A 643 -3.59 -20.78 -23.55
CA ILE A 643 -4.31 -22.01 -23.24
C ILE A 643 -5.36 -22.23 -24.33
N SER A 644 -5.32 -23.40 -24.94
CA SER A 644 -6.29 -23.87 -25.93
C SER A 644 -7.46 -24.60 -25.25
N ARG A 645 -8.60 -24.65 -25.92
CA ARG A 645 -9.72 -25.54 -25.56
C ARG A 645 -9.30 -27.01 -25.60
N ASP A 646 -8.45 -27.37 -26.56
CA ASP A 646 -7.91 -28.71 -26.70
C ASP A 646 -6.55 -28.80 -25.98
N PRO A 647 -6.44 -29.55 -24.88
CA PRO A 647 -5.19 -29.71 -24.13
C PRO A 647 -4.04 -30.35 -24.92
N SER A 648 -4.34 -31.00 -26.05
CA SER A 648 -3.33 -31.59 -26.94
C SER A 648 -2.72 -30.58 -27.90
N VAL A 649 -3.32 -29.40 -28.05
CA VAL A 649 -2.86 -28.33 -28.94
C VAL A 649 -2.05 -27.33 -28.13
N GLU A 650 -0.74 -27.30 -28.41
CA GLU A 650 0.14 -26.23 -27.93
C GLU A 650 0.05 -25.04 -28.90
N LEU A 651 -0.21 -23.86 -28.34
CA LEU A 651 -0.32 -22.62 -29.09
C LEU A 651 0.95 -21.79 -28.91
N ASP A 652 1.48 -21.26 -30.01
CA ASP A 652 2.68 -20.42 -29.96
C ASP A 652 2.43 -19.14 -29.16
N ILE A 653 3.41 -18.79 -28.32
CA ILE A 653 3.45 -17.55 -27.57
C ILE A 653 4.44 -16.63 -28.28
N ASP A 654 4.00 -15.40 -28.56
CA ASP A 654 4.86 -14.38 -29.15
C ASP A 654 6.09 -14.09 -28.28
N GLU A 655 7.27 -14.03 -28.89
CA GLU A 655 8.55 -13.82 -28.20
C GLU A 655 8.65 -12.46 -27.49
N SER A 656 7.82 -11.49 -27.87
CA SER A 656 7.77 -10.19 -27.19
C SER A 656 7.15 -10.25 -25.80
N LEU A 657 6.32 -11.26 -25.51
CA LEU A 657 5.66 -11.45 -24.21
C LEU A 657 6.63 -12.02 -23.16
N PRO A 658 6.37 -11.81 -21.86
CA PRO A 658 7.30 -12.23 -20.83
C PRO A 658 7.40 -13.76 -20.79
N ALA A 659 8.62 -14.27 -20.88
CA ALA A 659 8.91 -15.69 -20.79
C ALA A 659 8.94 -16.17 -19.34
N GLY A 660 8.25 -17.27 -19.05
CA GLY A 660 8.20 -17.87 -17.71
C GLY A 660 6.85 -18.50 -17.40
N ASP A 661 6.73 -19.05 -16.19
CA ASP A 661 5.49 -19.63 -15.68
C ASP A 661 4.68 -18.58 -14.93
N ILE A 662 3.36 -18.64 -15.02
CA ILE A 662 2.46 -17.87 -14.13
C ILE A 662 2.32 -18.62 -12.81
N ARG A 663 2.66 -17.95 -11.70
CA ARG A 663 2.72 -18.53 -10.35
C ARG A 663 2.14 -17.59 -9.30
N TRP A 664 1.56 -18.15 -8.24
CA TRP A 664 1.12 -17.41 -7.06
C TRP A 664 1.16 -18.30 -5.83
N GLY A 665 1.87 -17.89 -4.77
CA GLY A 665 2.06 -18.72 -3.57
C GLY A 665 2.63 -20.11 -3.93
N PHE A 666 1.87 -21.17 -3.64
CA PHE A 666 2.20 -22.55 -4.01
C PHE A 666 1.54 -23.02 -5.31
N LEU A 667 0.93 -22.13 -6.07
CA LEU A 667 0.20 -22.47 -7.29
C LEU A 667 1.01 -22.13 -8.53
N LYS A 668 0.99 -23.04 -9.50
CA LYS A 668 1.47 -22.84 -10.86
C LYS A 668 0.32 -23.05 -11.84
N LEU A 669 0.14 -22.13 -12.79
CA LEU A 669 -0.87 -22.27 -13.83
C LEU A 669 -0.37 -23.24 -14.92
N SER A 670 -1.12 -24.32 -15.12
CA SER A 670 -0.81 -25.32 -16.15
C SER A 670 -1.23 -24.84 -17.54
N THR A 671 -0.29 -24.82 -18.48
CA THR A 671 -0.57 -24.45 -19.88
C THR A 671 -1.46 -25.46 -20.60
N LYS A 672 -1.48 -26.71 -20.13
CA LYS A 672 -2.24 -27.81 -20.74
C LYS A 672 -3.66 -27.87 -20.22
N THR A 673 -3.83 -27.82 -18.89
CA THR A 673 -5.15 -27.98 -18.26
C THR A 673 -5.87 -26.65 -18.07
N GLY A 674 -5.14 -25.53 -18.09
CA GLY A 674 -5.67 -24.21 -17.73
C GLY A 674 -6.05 -24.09 -16.25
N LYS A 675 -5.67 -25.05 -15.41
CA LYS A 675 -5.94 -25.06 -13.96
C LYS A 675 -4.70 -24.65 -13.18
N PHE A 676 -4.91 -24.02 -12.03
CA PHE A 676 -3.85 -23.84 -11.04
C PHE A 676 -3.58 -25.16 -10.32
N GLU A 677 -2.33 -25.58 -10.31
CA GLU A 677 -1.88 -26.83 -9.68
C GLU A 677 -0.90 -26.51 -8.55
N ILE A 678 -0.94 -27.29 -7.46
CA ILE A 678 -0.03 -27.12 -6.32
C ILE A 678 1.38 -27.57 -6.73
N ASP A 679 2.33 -26.64 -6.71
CA ASP A 679 3.75 -26.89 -6.95
C ASP A 679 4.38 -27.56 -5.72
N GLN A 680 4.40 -28.90 -5.74
CA GLN A 680 4.91 -29.71 -4.64
C GLN A 680 6.40 -29.44 -4.35
N ALA A 681 7.21 -29.03 -5.34
CA ALA A 681 8.63 -28.73 -5.14
C ALA A 681 8.84 -27.45 -4.32
N VAL A 682 7.94 -26.47 -4.45
CA VAL A 682 7.95 -25.26 -3.60
C VAL A 682 7.47 -25.61 -2.19
N VAL A 683 6.47 -26.49 -2.07
CA VAL A 683 5.99 -27.00 -0.77
C VAL A 683 7.13 -27.70 -0.01
N ASP A 684 7.91 -28.57 -0.68
CA ASP A 684 9.00 -29.32 -0.06
C ASP A 684 10.05 -28.39 0.60
N LYS A 685 10.37 -27.27 -0.06
CA LYS A 685 11.28 -26.25 0.48
C LYS A 685 10.71 -25.63 1.76
N HIS A 686 9.41 -25.30 1.77
CA HIS A 686 8.76 -24.69 2.92
C HIS A 686 8.50 -25.70 4.06
N ILE A 687 8.42 -27.01 3.77
CA ILE A 687 8.41 -28.06 4.80
C ILE A 687 9.72 -28.03 5.60
N VAL A 688 10.86 -27.83 4.94
CA VAL A 688 12.16 -27.69 5.61
C VAL A 688 12.19 -26.47 6.52
N ASP A 689 11.66 -25.33 6.04
CA ASP A 689 11.55 -24.11 6.85
C ASP A 689 10.63 -24.28 8.06
N LEU A 690 9.47 -24.94 7.88
CA LEU A 690 8.57 -25.27 8.99
C LEU A 690 9.28 -26.12 10.05
N ARG A 691 9.99 -27.18 9.64
CA ARG A 691 10.76 -28.03 10.57
C ARG A 691 11.77 -27.20 11.36
N ARG A 692 12.48 -26.28 10.72
CA ARG A 692 13.46 -25.40 11.37
C ARG A 692 12.80 -24.46 12.38
N GLN A 693 11.68 -23.82 12.03
CA GLN A 693 10.97 -22.92 12.94
C GLN A 693 10.41 -23.66 14.15
N LEU A 694 9.81 -24.83 13.94
CA LEU A 694 9.33 -25.69 15.04
C LEU A 694 10.48 -26.15 15.94
N ALA A 695 11.63 -26.50 15.37
CA ALA A 695 12.82 -26.90 16.13
C ALA A 695 13.36 -25.75 17.01
N ASP A 696 13.36 -24.51 16.51
CA ASP A 696 13.78 -23.34 17.29
C ASP A 696 12.83 -23.07 18.48
N LYS A 697 11.52 -23.17 18.25
CA LYS A 697 10.50 -22.88 19.27
C LYS A 697 10.21 -24.05 20.22
N ARG A 698 10.86 -25.20 20.05
CA ARG A 698 10.62 -26.43 20.84
C ARG A 698 10.75 -26.26 22.35
N LYS A 699 11.46 -25.25 22.85
CA LYS A 699 11.66 -25.02 24.28
C LYS A 699 10.36 -24.66 25.02
N SER A 700 9.37 -24.12 24.32
CA SER A 700 8.07 -23.73 24.87
C SER A 700 6.94 -24.38 24.08
N VAL A 701 6.03 -25.10 24.76
CA VAL A 701 4.87 -25.73 24.11
C VAL A 701 3.98 -24.68 23.45
N ILE A 702 3.75 -23.55 24.13
CA ILE A 702 2.92 -22.45 23.60
C ILE A 702 3.58 -21.83 22.37
N SER A 703 4.88 -21.51 22.42
CA SER A 703 5.58 -20.92 21.28
C SER A 703 5.67 -21.89 20.09
N PHE A 704 5.77 -23.21 20.36
CA PHE A 704 5.68 -24.23 19.33
C PHE A 704 4.30 -24.25 18.66
N ILE A 705 3.22 -24.21 19.45
CA ILE A 705 1.84 -24.19 18.92
C ILE A 705 1.59 -22.91 18.14
N GLN A 706 2.07 -21.76 18.60
CA GLN A 706 2.02 -20.50 17.86
C GLN A 706 2.73 -20.63 16.50
N ALA A 707 3.96 -21.14 16.47
CA ALA A 707 4.67 -21.38 15.21
C ALA A 707 3.93 -22.35 14.28
N TRP A 708 3.32 -23.40 14.82
CA TRP A 708 2.47 -24.32 14.06
C TRP A 708 1.22 -23.63 13.50
N ASN A 709 0.51 -22.84 14.31
CA ASN A 709 -0.70 -22.16 13.92
C ASN A 709 -0.44 -21.10 12.85
N THR A 710 0.64 -20.32 13.01
CA THR A 710 1.06 -19.28 12.07
C THR A 710 1.57 -19.90 10.76
N PHE A 711 2.51 -20.84 10.83
CA PHE A 711 3.16 -21.37 9.62
C PHE A 711 2.50 -22.64 9.07
N GLY A 712 2.32 -23.66 9.92
CA GLY A 712 1.79 -24.97 9.54
C GLY A 712 0.31 -24.93 9.12
N ALA A 713 -0.52 -24.17 9.84
CA ALA A 713 -1.95 -24.06 9.55
C ALA A 713 -2.25 -22.86 8.63
N THR A 714 -1.86 -21.64 9.01
CA THR A 714 -2.32 -20.42 8.33
C THR A 714 -1.55 -20.16 7.02
N PHE A 715 -0.22 -20.07 7.07
CA PHE A 715 0.63 -19.79 5.90
C PHE A 715 0.48 -20.82 4.77
N PHE A 716 0.46 -22.11 5.09
CA PHE A 716 0.24 -23.12 4.05
C PHE A 716 -1.15 -23.00 3.42
N THR A 717 -2.20 -22.90 4.23
CA THR A 717 -3.59 -22.82 3.74
C THR A 717 -3.82 -21.58 2.87
N SER A 718 -3.26 -20.42 3.26
CA SER A 718 -3.43 -19.17 2.53
C SER A 718 -2.79 -19.20 1.14
N ASN A 719 -1.71 -19.97 0.96
CA ASN A 719 -0.93 -20.06 -0.28
C ASN A 719 -1.36 -21.20 -1.23
N PHE A 720 -2.31 -22.06 -0.84
CA PHE A 720 -2.87 -23.10 -1.71
C PHE A 720 -4.05 -22.64 -2.57
N GLY A 721 -4.48 -21.39 -2.42
CA GLY A 721 -5.69 -20.87 -3.05
C GLY A 721 -6.95 -21.48 -2.42
N GLN A 722 -7.75 -20.64 -1.78
CA GLN A 722 -8.93 -21.10 -1.07
C GLN A 722 -9.90 -21.87 -1.99
N PRO A 723 -10.50 -22.98 -1.52
CA PRO A 723 -11.52 -23.74 -2.24
C PRO A 723 -12.58 -22.86 -2.90
N ALA A 724 -12.88 -23.13 -4.17
CA ALA A 724 -13.86 -22.40 -4.95
C ALA A 724 -14.38 -23.23 -6.14
N ASN A 725 -15.59 -22.91 -6.60
CA ASN A 725 -16.24 -23.59 -7.72
C ASN A 725 -15.41 -23.56 -9.02
N CYS A 726 -14.61 -22.51 -9.25
CA CYS A 726 -13.72 -22.42 -10.41
C CYS A 726 -12.54 -23.40 -10.37
N PHE A 727 -12.16 -23.89 -9.19
CA PHE A 727 -11.06 -24.86 -9.04
C PHE A 727 -11.55 -26.31 -9.06
N GLY A 728 -12.78 -26.54 -8.59
CA GLY A 728 -13.41 -27.86 -8.54
C GLY A 728 -12.98 -28.69 -7.34
N ARG A 729 -13.64 -29.83 -7.16
CA ARG A 729 -13.43 -30.73 -6.02
C ARG A 729 -12.04 -31.37 -6.00
N GLU A 730 -11.48 -31.63 -7.19
CA GLU A 730 -10.13 -32.17 -7.35
C GLU A 730 -9.06 -31.30 -6.66
N HIS A 731 -9.19 -29.96 -6.74
CA HIS A 731 -8.27 -29.05 -6.08
C HIS A 731 -8.37 -29.16 -4.55
N VAL A 732 -9.59 -29.25 -4.01
CA VAL A 732 -9.82 -29.44 -2.57
C VAL A 732 -9.17 -30.73 -2.07
N ASP A 733 -9.30 -31.82 -2.83
CA ASP A 733 -8.66 -33.11 -2.52
C ASP A 733 -7.13 -33.00 -2.53
N LYS A 734 -6.56 -32.27 -3.50
CA LYS A 734 -5.13 -31.98 -3.56
C LYS A 734 -4.64 -31.16 -2.38
N ILE A 735 -5.40 -30.16 -1.91
CA ILE A 735 -5.06 -29.38 -0.72
C ILE A 735 -5.03 -30.28 0.53
N LEU A 736 -6.07 -31.09 0.73
CA LEU A 736 -6.17 -32.02 1.86
C LEU A 736 -5.02 -33.04 1.87
N ALA A 737 -4.74 -33.64 0.70
CA ALA A 737 -3.61 -34.57 0.54
C ALA A 737 -2.26 -33.88 0.81
N THR A 738 -2.09 -32.63 0.40
CA THR A 738 -0.86 -31.87 0.62
C THR A 738 -0.67 -31.53 2.11
N HIS A 739 -1.71 -31.13 2.84
CA HIS A 739 -1.62 -30.94 4.30
C HIS A 739 -1.31 -32.24 5.05
N GLN A 740 -1.92 -33.36 4.63
CA GLN A 740 -1.60 -34.67 5.18
C GLN A 740 -0.13 -35.02 4.97
N ARG A 741 0.41 -34.75 3.78
CA ARG A 741 1.83 -34.94 3.46
C ARG A 741 2.74 -34.05 4.31
N ILE A 742 2.41 -32.76 4.45
CA ILE A 742 3.18 -31.83 5.29
C ILE A 742 3.28 -32.35 6.73
N GLN A 743 2.17 -32.75 7.34
CA GLN A 743 2.20 -33.30 8.71
C GLN A 743 3.09 -34.55 8.80
N ARG A 744 2.90 -35.49 7.87
CA ARG A 744 3.72 -36.72 7.84
C ARG A 744 5.20 -36.39 7.69
N GLU A 745 5.58 -35.54 6.76
CA GLU A 745 6.98 -35.20 6.55
C GLU A 745 7.57 -34.45 7.74
N VAL A 746 6.86 -33.49 8.34
CA VAL A 746 7.36 -32.73 9.49
C VAL A 746 7.58 -33.63 10.71
N PHE A 747 6.65 -34.54 10.99
CA PHE A 747 6.62 -35.29 12.25
C PHE A 747 7.13 -36.74 12.18
N SER A 748 7.09 -37.39 11.01
CA SER A 748 7.55 -38.77 10.89
C SER A 748 9.07 -38.87 11.03
N SER A 749 9.52 -39.90 11.75
CA SER A 749 10.93 -40.33 11.73
C SER A 749 11.25 -40.86 10.33
N SER A 750 12.25 -40.29 9.65
CA SER A 750 12.70 -40.84 8.37
C SER A 750 13.12 -42.30 8.57
N SER A 751 12.56 -43.17 7.75
CA SER A 751 12.82 -44.61 7.76
C SER A 751 14.32 -44.86 7.56
N SER A 752 14.93 -45.45 8.58
CA SER A 752 16.36 -45.76 8.78
C SER A 752 17.23 -44.64 9.40
N SER A 753 17.45 -44.78 10.71
CA SER A 753 18.60 -44.28 11.49
C SER A 753 18.73 -42.78 11.85
N SER A 754 17.82 -41.89 11.46
CA SER A 754 17.85 -40.49 11.95
C SER A 754 16.72 -40.20 12.94
N ILE A 755 17.05 -39.83 14.18
CA ILE A 755 16.15 -39.21 15.14
C ILE A 755 15.50 -38.00 14.45
N SER A 756 14.17 -37.85 14.54
CA SER A 756 13.52 -36.63 14.02
C SER A 756 14.20 -35.40 14.62
N PRO A 757 14.59 -34.39 13.82
CA PRO A 757 15.25 -33.19 14.34
C PRO A 757 14.48 -32.52 15.50
N LEU A 758 13.16 -32.69 15.52
CA LEU A 758 12.26 -32.19 16.55
C LEU A 758 12.31 -32.97 17.88
N LEU A 759 12.91 -34.17 17.90
CA LEU A 759 13.03 -35.06 19.06
C LEU A 759 14.47 -35.16 19.60
N ILE A 760 15.42 -34.39 19.05
CA ILE A 760 16.81 -34.40 19.51
C ILE A 760 16.87 -33.87 20.96
N GLY A 761 17.22 -34.75 21.91
CA GLY A 761 17.33 -34.42 23.34
C GLY A 761 16.07 -34.72 24.17
N GLU A 762 15.01 -35.23 23.56
CA GLU A 762 13.79 -35.70 24.23
C GLU A 762 13.79 -37.22 24.38
N ALA A 763 13.02 -37.74 25.35
CA ALA A 763 12.84 -39.18 25.52
C ALA A 763 12.25 -39.79 24.25
N GLN A 764 12.72 -40.95 23.80
CA GLN A 764 12.20 -41.54 22.57
C GLN A 764 10.73 -41.96 22.75
N PRO A 765 9.86 -41.65 21.77
CA PRO A 765 8.46 -42.04 21.84
C PRO A 765 8.32 -43.56 21.72
N LYS A 766 7.38 -44.13 22.48
CA LYS A 766 7.06 -45.57 22.44
C LYS A 766 6.36 -45.99 21.14
N GLU A 767 5.67 -45.04 20.51
CA GLU A 767 4.90 -45.22 19.28
C GLU A 767 5.38 -44.21 18.22
N PRO A 768 5.27 -44.54 16.92
CA PRO A 768 5.68 -43.64 15.86
C PRO A 768 4.78 -42.39 15.86
N ILE A 769 5.40 -41.22 15.94
CA ILE A 769 4.70 -39.93 15.85
C ILE A 769 4.41 -39.65 14.37
N THR A 770 3.14 -39.50 14.03
CA THR A 770 2.65 -39.28 12.66
C THR A 770 2.03 -37.91 12.44
N GLY A 771 1.79 -37.15 13.52
CA GLY A 771 1.20 -35.81 13.45
C GLY A 771 1.44 -34.95 14.69
N VAL A 772 0.96 -33.71 14.60
CA VAL A 772 1.19 -32.67 15.62
C VAL A 772 0.58 -33.01 16.99
N VAL A 773 -0.58 -33.67 17.01
CA VAL A 773 -1.28 -34.05 18.26
C VAL A 773 -0.46 -35.06 19.05
N GLU A 774 0.00 -36.13 18.39
CA GLU A 774 0.85 -37.16 18.98
C GLU A 774 2.17 -36.56 19.48
N TYR A 775 2.77 -35.66 18.68
CA TYR A 775 3.98 -34.95 19.08
C TYR A 775 3.79 -34.11 20.34
N LEU A 776 2.72 -33.31 20.41
CA LEU A 776 2.42 -32.46 21.57
C LEU A 776 2.10 -33.28 22.82
N LYS A 777 1.34 -34.37 22.69
CA LYS A 777 1.07 -35.28 23.79
C LYS A 777 2.35 -35.91 24.33
N HIS A 778 3.24 -36.35 23.43
CA HIS A 778 4.53 -36.87 23.82
C HIS A 778 5.36 -35.82 24.56
N LEU A 779 5.41 -34.57 24.05
CA LEU A 779 6.13 -33.47 24.68
C LEU A 779 5.58 -33.13 26.08
N LEU A 780 4.25 -33.08 26.22
CA LEU A 780 3.57 -32.81 27.49
C LEU A 780 3.82 -33.92 28.52
N HIS A 781 3.81 -35.18 28.07
CA HIS A 781 4.14 -36.32 28.92
C HIS A 781 5.60 -36.29 29.37
N SER A 782 6.55 -36.10 28.44
CA SER A 782 7.98 -36.13 28.72
C SER A 782 8.43 -35.00 29.66
N ARG A 783 7.87 -33.79 29.50
CA ARG A 783 8.28 -32.62 30.28
C ARG A 783 7.50 -32.39 31.56
N PHE A 784 6.20 -32.72 31.57
CA PHE A 784 5.31 -32.38 32.69
C PHE A 784 4.67 -33.62 33.34
N GLY A 785 4.95 -34.84 32.85
CA GLY A 785 4.42 -36.08 33.41
C GLY A 785 2.93 -36.31 33.16
N VAL A 786 2.28 -35.49 32.32
CA VAL A 786 0.83 -35.57 32.07
C VAL A 786 0.55 -36.55 30.94
N SER A 787 -0.17 -37.65 31.21
CA SER A 787 -0.40 -38.75 30.26
C SER A 787 -1.84 -38.89 29.76
N ASN A 788 -2.83 -38.30 30.44
CA ASN A 788 -4.25 -38.48 30.14
C ASN A 788 -4.91 -37.19 29.61
N ILE A 789 -4.38 -36.66 28.50
CA ILE A 789 -4.90 -35.44 27.85
C ILE A 789 -5.84 -35.83 26.70
N PRO A 790 -7.13 -35.44 26.72
CA PRO A 790 -8.03 -35.62 25.58
C PRO A 790 -7.53 -34.83 24.37
N ASP A 791 -7.68 -35.35 23.14
CA ASP A 791 -7.25 -34.63 21.92
C ASP A 791 -7.90 -33.25 21.83
N ALA A 792 -9.19 -33.18 22.17
CA ALA A 792 -9.98 -31.95 22.15
C ALA A 792 -9.38 -30.84 23.03
N TYR A 793 -8.67 -31.16 24.11
CA TYR A 793 -8.01 -30.18 24.96
C TYR A 793 -6.98 -29.34 24.19
N LEU A 794 -6.22 -29.97 23.28
CA LEU A 794 -5.20 -29.27 22.49
C LEU A 794 -5.83 -28.20 21.59
N PHE A 795 -7.01 -28.49 21.02
CA PHE A 795 -7.75 -27.58 20.14
C PHE A 795 -8.63 -26.58 20.89
N PHE A 796 -8.76 -26.71 22.21
CA PHE A 796 -9.65 -25.89 23.00
C PHE A 796 -9.07 -24.47 23.18
N PRO A 797 -9.89 -23.39 23.19
CA PRO A 797 -9.40 -22.03 23.24
C PRO A 797 -8.57 -21.72 24.50
N MET A 798 -7.53 -20.89 24.37
CA MET A 798 -6.66 -20.49 25.48
C MET A 798 -7.43 -19.74 26.58
N GLU A 799 -8.44 -18.95 26.21
CA GLU A 799 -9.28 -18.18 27.14
C GLU A 799 -10.07 -19.09 28.10
N LEU A 800 -10.28 -20.35 27.70
CA LEU A 800 -10.98 -21.37 28.47
C LEU A 800 -10.01 -22.41 29.06
N GLY A 801 -8.70 -22.15 29.02
CA GLY A 801 -7.66 -23.01 29.59
C GLY A 801 -7.15 -24.12 28.67
N GLY A 802 -7.49 -24.10 27.38
CA GLY A 802 -6.92 -24.98 26.36
C GLY A 802 -5.61 -24.45 25.74
N LEU A 803 -5.17 -25.07 24.64
CA LEU A 803 -3.91 -24.70 23.96
C LEU A 803 -4.08 -24.04 22.58
N ASP A 804 -5.32 -23.88 22.10
CA ASP A 804 -5.68 -23.26 20.83
C ASP A 804 -4.90 -23.80 19.61
N LEU A 805 -4.61 -25.10 19.58
CA LEU A 805 -4.00 -25.73 18.41
C LEU A 805 -4.94 -25.63 17.21
N ARG A 806 -4.46 -25.19 16.05
CA ARG A 806 -5.24 -25.11 14.81
C ARG A 806 -5.04 -26.33 13.92
N SER A 807 -6.16 -26.86 13.42
CA SER A 807 -6.16 -27.90 12.38
C SER A 807 -6.45 -27.28 11.01
N PRO A 808 -5.55 -27.41 10.02
CA PRO A 808 -5.81 -26.89 8.67
C PRO A 808 -6.96 -27.63 7.95
N PHE A 809 -7.35 -28.82 8.42
CA PHE A 809 -8.40 -29.62 7.76
C PHE A 809 -9.82 -29.13 8.08
N ILE A 810 -10.04 -28.52 9.25
CA ILE A 810 -11.38 -28.15 9.73
C ILE A 810 -12.06 -27.11 8.83
N SER A 811 -11.29 -26.16 8.30
CA SER A 811 -11.82 -25.12 7.39
C SER A 811 -12.03 -25.62 5.96
N ILE A 812 -11.36 -26.70 5.55
CA ILE A 812 -11.31 -27.16 4.15
C ILE A 812 -12.28 -28.32 3.90
N LEU A 813 -12.31 -29.31 4.80
CA LEU A 813 -13.08 -30.55 4.62
C LEU A 813 -14.59 -30.31 4.42
N PRO A 814 -15.26 -29.43 5.18
CA PRO A 814 -16.69 -29.16 5.00
C PRO A 814 -17.02 -28.57 3.62
N VAL A 815 -16.08 -27.81 3.04
CA VAL A 815 -16.27 -27.11 1.76
C VAL A 815 -16.21 -28.10 0.58
N ARG A 816 -15.58 -29.26 0.74
CA ARG A 816 -15.43 -30.29 -0.30
C ARG A 816 -16.77 -30.71 -0.94
N GLY A 817 -17.82 -30.86 -0.12
CA GLY A 817 -19.15 -31.24 -0.59
C GLY A 817 -19.93 -30.11 -1.27
N ALA A 818 -19.59 -28.85 -0.97
CA ALA A 818 -20.24 -27.67 -1.52
C ALA A 818 -19.64 -27.20 -2.86
N VAL A 819 -18.38 -27.57 -3.13
CA VAL A 819 -17.70 -27.25 -4.39
C VAL A 819 -18.13 -28.21 -5.50
N LEU A 820 -18.30 -27.65 -6.70
CA LEU A 820 -18.60 -28.40 -7.92
C LEU A 820 -17.56 -29.49 -8.19
N ASP A 821 -18.02 -30.64 -8.69
CA ASP A 821 -17.12 -31.75 -9.07
C ASP A 821 -16.15 -31.32 -10.18
N ASP A 822 -16.70 -30.86 -11.30
CA ASP A 822 -15.94 -30.30 -12.42
C ASP A 822 -16.47 -28.90 -12.76
N PRO A 823 -15.62 -27.85 -12.68
CA PRO A 823 -15.99 -26.51 -13.13
C PRO A 823 -16.43 -26.49 -14.60
N ALA A 824 -15.99 -27.47 -15.41
CA ALA A 824 -16.36 -27.59 -16.79
C ALA A 824 -17.79 -28.15 -17.02
N GLY A 825 -18.51 -28.59 -15.98
CA GLY A 825 -19.89 -29.08 -16.08
C GLY A 825 -20.98 -28.00 -16.16
N LEU A 826 -20.64 -26.74 -15.87
CA LEU A 826 -21.48 -25.55 -16.07
C LEU A 826 -21.41 -25.04 -17.52
#